data_AF-A0A093KPD3-F1
#
_entry.id   AF-A0A093KPD3-F1
#
_cell.length_a   1.000
_cell.length_b   1.000
_cell.length_c   1.000
_cell.angle_alpha   90.00
_cell.angle_beta   90.00
_cell.angle_gamma   90.00
#
_symmetry.space_group_name_H-M   'P 1'
#
loop_
_entity.id
_entity.type
_entity.pdbx_description
1 polymer ?
#
loop_
_entity_poly.entity_id
_entity_poly.type
_entity_poly.pdbx_seq_one_letter_code
_entity_poly.pdbx_strand_id
1 'polypeptide(L)'
;ENEKTETHDSKEDPRVFQKGRPEYRSLSYDKFELIETLPLEEGDSILHSVAVCKGSQSPGTITGYFRKLSRLPVEQHAALVSEPRFNTLCRCAVKNIRLFSTSDLIDILKACVRLVVPPTHPLLNACENEFCRRVWDMNLDQLLLVADCWRCLERSVPSYLSILFSYANMHWKDLTLPQFVQLVYIIGEGRRSPTDLMQKVESTILKYLDSFTLEEVGAICLGLFKSLSGVSDHIMRKIADRVSLQMEDMSTYALVNVLKMLRYTRMDHLPLLKELGKVIPTRIPTINIQGIMHITLTCSSLHYFDEGVMAAVALSLPSKVTYCRSKDAAKFLWSFGCLDYEPPNEEEFYSSLIEQMHRKLHEFGKFPEHLLTGLLGLAFVKRFPEELIDYALRDEFVQKTRGSKYELKKDLFTLSKSVEIECPSYQGSRLPPQLYQEITEMLMNFAEQEIYVRPEIVEATSLLESVLGGPEYVKNHMILPHTRSSDLEVHLAMDGHPIPFNLKDSIADKKLRDIGVSLTDDLMTQLIKGRSNSQSPVEVENEARTPGRERGEEAQTPRAGDRAALSGGALIADARLQVEPKSGCGFEAPPTLTLNRQPRGVKLAIQVSNRNHYCCYSKRLLGLHCLKRRQLQRLGYVVVELPFWEWFPLLKRTRLEKLSYLHYKVFDPAL
;
A
#
# COMPACT_ATOMS: atom_id res chain seq x y z
N GLU A 1 33.03 14.55 12.79
CA GLU A 1 32.08 13.41 12.71
C GLU A 1 30.64 13.85 12.97
N ASN A 2 30.33 14.60 14.05
CA ASN A 2 28.98 15.11 14.34
C ASN A 2 28.27 15.87 13.18
N GLU A 3 28.99 16.62 12.34
CA GLU A 3 28.38 17.25 11.14
C GLU A 3 27.98 16.26 10.04
N LYS A 4 28.68 15.12 9.89
CA LYS A 4 28.24 14.05 8.97
C LYS A 4 27.05 13.29 9.57
N THR A 5 27.02 13.17 10.90
CA THR A 5 25.98 12.43 11.64
C THR A 5 24.58 13.04 11.51
N GLU A 6 24.46 14.37 11.38
CA GLU A 6 23.17 15.07 11.19
C GLU A 6 22.64 14.99 9.74
N THR A 7 23.52 14.85 8.75
CA THR A 7 23.12 14.90 7.32
C THR A 7 22.31 13.69 6.84
N HIS A 8 22.41 12.54 7.54
CA HIS A 8 21.80 11.29 7.06
C HIS A 8 20.41 10.99 7.64
N ASP A 9 19.99 11.69 8.71
CA ASP A 9 18.67 11.60 9.36
C ASP A 9 17.92 12.94 9.41
N SER A 10 18.42 13.99 8.75
CA SER A 10 17.71 15.27 8.69
C SER A 10 16.36 15.05 8.01
N LYS A 11 15.27 15.13 8.78
CA LYS A 11 13.90 15.15 8.24
C LYS A 11 13.82 16.34 7.27
N GLU A 12 13.79 16.04 5.97
CA GLU A 12 13.57 17.07 4.94
C GLU A 12 12.27 17.83 5.26
N ASP A 13 12.34 19.16 5.23
CA ASP A 13 11.23 20.02 5.60
C ASP A 13 10.10 19.88 4.56
N PRO A 14 8.92 19.35 4.92
CA PRO A 14 7.79 19.23 3.99
C PRO A 14 7.28 20.57 3.44
N ARG A 15 7.76 21.69 3.97
CA ARG A 15 7.29 23.04 3.70
C ARG A 15 8.18 23.81 2.72
N VAL A 16 9.20 23.20 2.12
CA VAL A 16 10.12 23.89 1.17
C VAL A 16 9.37 24.59 0.04
N PHE A 17 8.27 24.00 -0.47
CA PHE A 17 7.45 24.62 -1.53
C PHE A 17 6.91 26.01 -1.15
N GLN A 18 6.71 26.29 0.15
CA GLN A 18 6.22 27.59 0.63
C GLN A 18 7.24 28.71 0.41
N LYS A 19 8.52 28.38 0.19
CA LYS A 19 9.56 29.36 -0.16
C LYS A 19 9.56 29.72 -1.65
N GLY A 20 8.84 28.97 -2.48
CA GLY A 20 8.83 29.14 -3.94
C GLY A 20 8.07 30.38 -4.42
N ARG A 21 7.21 30.98 -3.57
CA ARG A 21 6.41 32.15 -3.91
C ARG A 21 6.20 33.09 -2.71
N PRO A 22 6.21 34.42 -2.91
CA PRO A 22 5.97 35.38 -1.82
C PRO A 22 4.56 35.30 -1.23
N GLU A 23 3.56 34.86 -2.01
CA GLU A 23 2.16 34.73 -1.59
C GLU A 23 1.99 33.78 -0.39
N TYR A 24 2.86 32.77 -0.23
CA TYR A 24 2.79 31.85 0.90
C TYR A 24 3.05 32.52 2.26
N ARG A 25 3.63 33.74 2.29
CA ARG A 25 3.82 34.51 3.52
C ARG A 25 2.50 34.87 4.21
N SER A 26 1.40 35.02 3.46
CA SER A 26 0.07 35.23 4.06
C SER A 26 -0.61 33.93 4.48
N LEU A 27 -0.20 32.79 3.90
CA LEU A 27 -0.86 31.49 4.04
C LEU A 27 -0.21 30.54 5.04
N SER A 28 1.02 30.84 5.47
CA SER A 28 1.85 29.92 6.26
C SER A 28 2.74 30.66 7.25
N TYR A 29 3.15 29.95 8.30
CA TYR A 29 3.97 30.52 9.36
C TYR A 29 5.47 30.44 9.02
N ASP A 30 6.13 31.56 8.78
CA ASP A 30 7.57 31.56 8.51
C ASP A 30 8.39 31.26 9.78
N LYS A 31 9.01 30.08 9.81
CA LYS A 31 9.88 29.63 10.91
C LYS A 31 11.25 30.31 10.90
N PHE A 32 11.65 30.89 9.77
CA PHE A 32 12.98 31.49 9.57
C PHE A 32 12.93 33.02 9.56
N GLU A 33 11.77 33.61 9.87
CA GLU A 33 11.64 35.05 10.03
C GLU A 33 12.62 35.53 11.10
N LEU A 34 13.61 36.33 10.70
CA LEU A 34 14.59 36.93 11.60
C LEU A 34 13.90 37.99 12.44
N ILE A 35 13.91 37.80 13.75
CA ILE A 35 13.29 38.73 14.69
C ILE A 35 14.29 39.09 15.76
N GLU A 36 14.35 40.38 16.05
CA GLU A 36 15.18 40.94 17.10
C GLU A 36 14.86 40.29 18.46
N THR A 37 15.90 39.73 19.09
CA THR A 37 15.81 39.06 20.37
C THR A 37 15.60 40.07 21.49
N LEU A 38 14.66 39.78 22.39
CA LEU A 38 14.35 40.63 23.53
C LEU A 38 15.33 40.35 24.70
N PRO A 39 15.81 41.38 25.42
CA PRO A 39 16.57 41.20 26.66
C PRO A 39 15.81 40.41 27.73
N LEU A 40 16.53 39.66 28.58
CA LEU A 40 15.93 38.81 29.62
C LEU A 40 15.18 39.63 30.68
N GLU A 41 15.70 40.82 31.00
CA GLU A 41 15.14 41.74 31.99
C GLU A 41 13.74 42.21 31.58
N GLU A 42 13.50 42.40 30.28
CA GLU A 42 12.18 42.72 29.76
C GLU A 42 11.21 41.55 29.90
N GLY A 43 11.68 40.32 29.68
CA GLY A 43 10.89 39.10 29.89
C GLY A 43 10.42 38.98 31.34
N ASP A 44 11.34 39.17 32.30
CA ASP A 44 11.02 39.13 33.73
C ASP A 44 10.10 40.27 34.16
N SER A 45 10.29 41.47 33.61
CA SER A 45 9.41 42.62 33.83
C SER A 45 7.97 42.34 33.38
N ILE A 46 7.78 41.72 32.21
CA ILE A 46 6.48 41.28 31.70
C ILE A 46 5.83 40.26 32.65
N LEU A 47 6.58 39.23 33.04
CA LEU A 47 6.07 38.19 33.94
C LEU A 47 5.70 38.74 35.31
N HIS A 48 6.47 39.70 35.83
CA HIS A 48 6.15 40.39 37.08
C HIS A 48 4.88 41.23 36.95
N SER A 49 4.72 41.98 35.85
CA SER A 49 3.49 42.73 35.56
C SER A 49 2.26 41.82 35.52
N VAL A 50 2.38 40.62 34.94
CA VAL A 50 1.31 39.60 34.93
C VAL A 50 0.92 39.17 36.33
N ALA A 51 1.91 38.92 37.20
CA ALA A 51 1.66 38.52 38.58
C ALA A 51 0.95 39.62 39.39
N VAL A 52 1.34 40.88 39.19
CA VAL A 52 0.78 42.03 39.91
C VAL A 52 -0.65 42.35 39.47
N CYS A 53 -0.92 42.35 38.17
CA CYS A 53 -2.22 42.78 37.63
C CYS A 53 -3.34 41.74 37.76
N LYS A 54 -3.05 40.49 38.18
CA LYS A 54 -4.05 39.40 38.40
C LYS A 54 -5.15 39.28 37.32
N GLY A 55 -4.82 39.59 36.06
CA GLY A 55 -5.75 39.49 34.93
C GLY A 55 -6.67 40.68 34.67
N SER A 56 -6.35 41.89 35.14
CA SER A 56 -7.02 43.15 34.76
C SER A 56 -6.51 43.75 33.44
N GLN A 57 -5.68 43.03 32.69
CA GLN A 57 -5.02 43.52 31.49
C GLN A 57 -5.97 43.56 30.29
N SER A 58 -5.80 44.57 29.43
CA SER A 58 -6.55 44.65 28.17
C SER A 58 -6.10 43.54 27.19
N PRO A 59 -6.96 43.12 26.24
CA PRO A 59 -6.59 42.16 25.20
C PRO A 59 -5.31 42.56 24.45
N GLY A 60 -5.20 43.83 24.03
CA GLY A 60 -3.99 44.31 23.33
C GLY A 60 -2.70 44.16 24.15
N THR A 61 -2.76 44.39 25.47
CA THR A 61 -1.62 44.18 26.37
C THR A 61 -1.24 42.70 26.45
N ILE A 62 -2.23 41.80 26.58
CA ILE A 62 -2.00 40.35 26.63
C ILE A 62 -1.33 39.87 25.33
N THR A 63 -1.87 40.26 24.16
CA THR A 63 -1.27 39.94 22.86
C THR A 63 0.17 40.46 22.77
N GLY A 64 0.40 41.71 23.24
CA GLY A 64 1.71 42.33 23.29
C GLY A 64 2.72 41.52 24.13
N TYR A 65 2.29 41.01 25.28
CA TYR A 65 3.11 40.15 26.13
C TYR A 65 3.49 38.83 25.45
N PHE A 66 2.53 38.13 24.82
CA PHE A 66 2.86 36.93 24.04
C PHE A 66 3.87 37.22 22.94
N ARG A 67 3.67 38.30 22.18
CA ARG A 67 4.59 38.69 21.09
C ARG A 67 5.99 38.96 21.60
N LYS A 68 6.13 39.74 22.68
CA LYS A 68 7.43 40.06 23.29
C LYS A 68 8.11 38.83 23.89
N LEU A 69 7.39 38.05 24.68
CA LEU A 69 7.93 36.83 25.30
C LEU A 69 8.38 35.81 24.24
N SER A 70 7.70 35.72 23.10
CA SER A 70 8.11 34.87 21.97
C SER A 70 9.43 35.26 21.30
N ARG A 71 9.99 36.43 21.64
CA ARG A 71 11.26 36.96 21.15
C ARG A 71 12.41 36.78 22.14
N LEU A 72 12.16 36.19 23.31
CA LEU A 72 13.25 35.81 24.21
C LEU A 72 14.17 34.79 23.51
N PRO A 73 15.43 34.64 23.96
CA PRO A 73 16.34 33.63 23.42
C PRO A 73 15.73 32.23 23.47
N VAL A 74 15.98 31.41 22.43
CA VAL A 74 15.37 30.08 22.25
C VAL A 74 15.65 29.16 23.44
N GLU A 75 16.82 29.31 24.05
CA GLU A 75 17.27 28.56 25.23
C GLU A 75 16.35 28.77 26.44
N GLN A 76 15.65 29.91 26.49
CA GLN A 76 14.76 30.28 27.60
C GLN A 76 13.31 29.82 27.39
N HIS A 77 12.93 29.41 26.18
CA HIS A 77 11.53 29.09 25.87
C HIS A 77 10.99 27.94 26.71
N ALA A 78 11.78 26.87 26.87
CA ALA A 78 11.38 25.71 27.68
C ALA A 78 11.17 26.07 29.16
N ALA A 79 12.05 26.92 29.72
CA ALA A 79 11.94 27.41 31.08
C ALA A 79 10.71 28.32 31.24
N LEU A 80 10.51 29.25 30.32
CA LEU A 80 9.37 30.18 30.30
C LEU A 80 8.03 29.44 30.24
N VAL A 81 7.87 28.45 29.35
CA VAL A 81 6.61 27.73 29.20
C VAL A 81 6.25 26.93 30.46
N SER A 82 7.27 26.49 31.21
CA SER A 82 7.10 25.79 32.49
C SER A 82 6.85 26.72 33.68
N GLU A 83 6.90 28.04 33.46
CA GLU A 83 6.94 29.04 34.50
C GLU A 83 5.54 29.43 35.00
N PRO A 84 5.31 29.60 36.32
CA PRO A 84 3.96 29.86 36.85
C PRO A 84 3.35 31.20 36.42
N ARG A 85 4.16 32.25 36.20
CA ARG A 85 3.68 33.57 35.77
C ARG A 85 3.24 33.51 34.29
N PHE A 86 3.94 32.76 33.44
CA PHE A 86 3.49 32.45 32.08
C PHE A 86 2.15 31.71 32.06
N ASN A 87 1.97 30.69 32.92
CA ASN A 87 0.67 30.02 33.07
C ASN A 87 -0.44 30.99 33.49
N THR A 88 -0.12 31.99 34.31
CA THR A 88 -1.06 33.05 34.70
C THR A 88 -1.44 33.91 33.50
N LEU A 89 -0.48 34.29 32.64
CA LEU A 89 -0.74 34.98 31.37
C LEU A 89 -1.65 34.16 30.46
N CYS A 90 -1.40 32.85 30.31
CA CYS A 90 -2.25 31.96 29.53
C CYS A 90 -3.69 31.91 30.05
N ARG A 91 -3.90 31.84 31.38
CA ARG A 91 -5.24 31.88 31.98
C ARG A 91 -5.94 33.22 31.71
N CYS A 92 -5.19 34.32 31.75
CA CYS A 92 -5.72 35.65 31.40
C CYS A 92 -6.17 35.71 29.94
N ALA A 93 -5.39 35.13 29.01
CA ALA A 93 -5.79 35.01 27.62
C ALA A 93 -7.05 34.16 27.45
N VAL A 94 -7.14 33.00 28.11
CA VAL A 94 -8.35 32.14 28.06
C VAL A 94 -9.58 32.89 28.56
N LYS A 95 -9.47 33.65 29.65
CA LYS A 95 -10.59 34.44 30.20
C LYS A 95 -11.06 35.54 29.26
N ASN A 96 -10.13 36.18 28.54
CA ASN A 96 -10.42 37.27 27.61
C ASN A 96 -10.61 36.79 26.16
N ILE A 97 -10.73 35.48 25.92
CA ILE A 97 -10.55 34.93 24.57
C ILE A 97 -11.53 35.47 23.52
N ARG A 98 -12.77 35.74 23.94
CA ARG A 98 -13.82 36.32 23.10
C ARG A 98 -13.62 37.81 22.80
N LEU A 99 -12.77 38.50 23.57
CA LEU A 99 -12.52 39.93 23.43
C LEU A 99 -11.36 40.25 22.48
N PHE A 100 -10.53 39.26 22.14
CA PHE A 100 -9.47 39.42 21.15
C PHE A 100 -10.06 39.62 19.76
N SER A 101 -9.40 40.45 18.94
CA SER A 101 -9.63 40.44 17.49
C SER A 101 -9.11 39.13 16.87
N THR A 102 -9.48 38.85 15.62
CA THR A 102 -8.92 37.71 14.88
C THR A 102 -7.39 37.84 14.75
N SER A 103 -6.89 39.06 14.50
CA SER A 103 -5.45 39.32 14.40
C SER A 103 -4.73 39.02 15.73
N ASP A 104 -5.33 39.42 16.85
CA ASP A 104 -4.77 39.14 18.18
C ASP A 104 -4.65 37.62 18.44
N LEU A 105 -5.69 36.85 18.11
CA LEU A 105 -5.65 35.40 18.29
C LEU A 105 -4.59 34.74 17.40
N ILE A 106 -4.44 35.19 16.16
CA ILE A 106 -3.40 34.70 15.25
C ILE A 106 -2.02 35.02 15.83
N ASP A 107 -1.80 36.22 16.36
CA ASP A 107 -0.52 36.61 16.95
C ASP A 107 -0.19 35.80 18.21
N ILE A 108 -1.19 35.53 19.07
CA ILE A 108 -1.03 34.63 20.22
C ILE A 108 -0.67 33.22 19.75
N LEU A 109 -1.32 32.71 18.70
CA LEU A 109 -1.02 31.38 18.15
C LEU A 109 0.39 31.32 17.55
N LYS A 110 0.81 32.33 16.79
CA LYS A 110 2.19 32.47 16.27
C LYS A 110 3.22 32.52 17.39
N ALA A 111 2.93 33.25 18.47
CA ALA A 111 3.78 33.28 19.65
C ALA A 111 3.88 31.90 20.31
N CYS A 112 2.77 31.15 20.38
CA CYS A 112 2.79 29.77 20.88
C CYS A 112 3.64 28.83 20.02
N VAL A 113 3.60 29.00 18.68
CA VAL A 113 4.48 28.25 17.76
C VAL A 113 5.96 28.53 18.07
N ARG A 114 6.34 29.81 18.22
CA ARG A 114 7.72 30.21 18.55
C ARG A 114 8.20 29.65 19.87
N LEU A 115 7.36 29.77 20.89
CA LEU A 115 7.64 29.29 22.24
C LEU A 115 7.60 27.77 22.37
N VAL A 116 7.26 27.04 21.30
CA VAL A 116 7.11 25.58 21.29
C VAL A 116 6.16 25.12 22.41
N VAL A 117 5.02 25.82 22.55
CA VAL A 117 4.01 25.48 23.55
C VAL A 117 3.52 24.06 23.31
N PRO A 118 3.51 23.17 24.33
CA PRO A 118 3.11 21.78 24.16
C PRO A 118 1.72 21.63 23.51
N PRO A 119 1.53 20.67 22.57
CA PRO A 119 0.26 20.47 21.88
C PRO A 119 -0.94 20.25 22.82
N THR A 120 -0.70 19.77 24.04
CA THR A 120 -1.71 19.47 25.07
C THR A 120 -2.04 20.68 25.96
N HIS A 121 -1.36 21.81 25.80
CA HIS A 121 -1.52 22.97 26.70
C HIS A 121 -2.94 23.56 26.62
N PRO A 122 -3.61 23.86 27.76
CA PRO A 122 -5.02 24.29 27.79
C PRO A 122 -5.34 25.55 26.98
N LEU A 123 -4.39 26.48 26.86
CA LEU A 123 -4.55 27.68 26.01
C LEU A 123 -4.90 27.30 24.56
N LEU A 124 -4.25 26.27 24.01
CA LEU A 124 -4.46 25.83 22.63
C LEU A 124 -5.87 25.25 22.42
N ASN A 125 -6.45 24.58 23.43
CA ASN A 125 -7.84 24.13 23.39
C ASN A 125 -8.81 25.32 23.29
N ALA A 126 -8.56 26.37 24.08
CA ALA A 126 -9.38 27.57 24.05
C ALA A 126 -9.27 28.29 22.70
N CYS A 127 -8.05 28.43 22.17
CA CYS A 127 -7.79 28.99 20.85
C CYS A 127 -8.49 28.21 19.74
N GLU A 128 -8.36 26.88 19.71
CA GLU A 128 -9.04 26.04 18.71
C GLU A 128 -10.57 26.25 18.74
N ASN A 129 -11.17 26.22 19.93
CA ASN A 129 -12.60 26.45 20.09
C ASN A 129 -13.04 27.82 19.57
N GLU A 130 -12.25 28.85 19.83
CA GLU A 130 -12.57 30.21 19.35
C GLU A 130 -12.35 30.35 17.84
N PHE A 131 -11.27 29.79 17.28
CA PHE A 131 -11.07 29.76 15.83
C PHE A 131 -12.18 28.99 15.12
N CYS A 132 -12.69 27.88 15.70
CA CYS A 132 -13.84 27.16 15.16
C CYS A 132 -15.10 28.03 15.08
N ARG A 133 -15.34 28.91 16.07
CA ARG A 133 -16.48 29.84 16.05
C ARG A 133 -16.33 30.89 14.97
N ARG A 134 -15.10 31.36 14.73
CA ARG A 134 -14.79 32.47 13.83
C ARG A 134 -14.49 32.08 12.40
N VAL A 135 -14.55 30.79 12.02
CA VAL A 135 -14.17 30.35 10.66
C VAL A 135 -14.86 31.17 9.57
N TRP A 136 -16.15 31.46 9.74
CA TRP A 136 -16.95 32.21 8.76
C TRP A 136 -16.69 33.72 8.78
N ASP A 137 -16.03 34.24 9.81
CA ASP A 137 -15.63 35.66 9.91
C ASP A 137 -14.23 35.92 9.34
N MET A 138 -13.47 34.85 9.05
CA MET A 138 -12.11 34.93 8.54
C MET A 138 -12.07 34.76 7.02
N ASN A 139 -11.06 35.34 6.38
CA ASN A 139 -10.75 35.02 4.99
C ASN A 139 -9.92 33.73 4.88
N LEU A 140 -9.82 33.20 3.66
CA LEU A 140 -9.13 31.93 3.43
C LEU A 140 -7.63 31.97 3.77
N ASP A 141 -6.96 33.10 3.57
CA ASP A 141 -5.54 33.26 3.92
C ASP A 141 -5.33 33.07 5.43
N GLN A 142 -6.15 33.73 6.24
CA GLN A 142 -6.15 33.59 7.69
C GLN A 142 -6.45 32.15 8.11
N LEU A 143 -7.41 31.50 7.46
CA LEU A 143 -7.76 30.11 7.75
C LEU A 143 -6.60 29.14 7.47
N LEU A 144 -5.93 29.29 6.32
CA LEU A 144 -4.79 28.46 5.95
C LEU A 144 -3.58 28.73 6.84
N LEU A 145 -3.33 29.99 7.22
CA LEU A 145 -2.28 30.37 8.16
C LEU A 145 -2.49 29.75 9.54
N VAL A 146 -3.71 29.78 10.06
CA VAL A 146 -4.06 29.15 11.34
C VAL A 146 -3.89 27.64 11.26
N ALA A 147 -4.32 27.00 10.16
CA ALA A 147 -4.08 25.57 9.93
C ALA A 147 -2.57 25.22 9.90
N ASP A 148 -1.76 26.03 9.24
CA ASP A 148 -0.30 25.86 9.18
C ASP A 148 0.35 26.06 10.57
N CYS A 149 -0.14 27.00 11.37
CA CYS A 149 0.30 27.17 12.76
C CYS A 149 -0.02 25.93 13.61
N TRP A 150 -1.23 25.36 13.48
CA TRP A 150 -1.59 24.11 14.18
C TRP A 150 -0.67 22.95 13.78
N ARG A 151 -0.34 22.88 12.48
CA ARG A 151 0.63 21.92 11.97
C ARG A 151 2.03 22.15 12.57
N CYS A 152 2.47 23.39 12.74
CA CYS A 152 3.76 23.72 13.36
C CYS A 152 3.81 23.34 14.84
N LEU A 153 2.68 23.41 15.54
CA LEU A 153 2.52 22.97 16.92
C LEU A 153 2.37 21.44 17.05
N GLU A 154 2.38 20.69 15.95
CA GLU A 154 2.12 19.24 15.93
C GLU A 154 0.80 18.86 16.62
N ARG A 155 -0.18 19.77 16.60
CA ARG A 155 -1.48 19.58 17.25
C ARG A 155 -2.53 19.11 16.26
N SER A 156 -3.20 18.01 16.59
CA SER A 156 -4.38 17.55 15.85
C SER A 156 -5.58 18.45 16.17
N VAL A 157 -6.16 19.07 15.14
CA VAL A 157 -7.30 20.00 15.26
C VAL A 157 -8.46 19.57 14.35
N PRO A 158 -9.07 18.40 14.62
CA PRO A 158 -9.93 17.78 13.63
C PRO A 158 -11.22 18.54 13.37
N SER A 159 -11.76 19.23 14.38
CA SER A 159 -12.95 20.06 14.27
C SER A 159 -12.70 21.29 13.41
N TYR A 160 -11.60 22.00 13.67
CA TYR A 160 -11.20 23.18 12.90
C TYR A 160 -11.00 22.85 11.41
N LEU A 161 -10.24 21.78 11.11
CA LEU A 161 -10.01 21.36 9.72
C LEU A 161 -11.31 20.96 9.02
N SER A 162 -12.26 20.33 9.72
CA SER A 162 -13.56 19.98 9.13
C SER A 162 -14.34 21.22 8.69
N ILE A 163 -14.36 22.28 9.51
CA ILE A 163 -15.08 23.52 9.19
C ILE A 163 -14.34 24.28 8.07
N LEU A 164 -13.00 24.33 8.13
CA LEU A 164 -12.16 24.89 7.06
C LEU A 164 -12.43 24.22 5.70
N PHE A 165 -12.48 22.88 5.65
CA PHE A 165 -12.75 22.19 4.40
C PHE A 165 -14.15 22.46 3.86
N SER A 166 -15.16 22.59 4.74
CA SER A 166 -16.51 23.03 4.34
C SER A 166 -16.51 24.45 3.77
N TYR A 167 -15.79 25.38 4.40
CA TYR A 167 -15.62 26.75 3.90
C TYR A 167 -14.94 26.73 2.51
N ALA A 168 -13.80 26.05 2.39
CA ALA A 168 -13.07 25.94 1.13
C ALA A 168 -13.88 25.28 0.02
N ASN A 169 -14.77 24.33 0.36
CA ASN A 169 -15.67 23.69 -0.59
C ASN A 169 -16.69 24.67 -1.19
N MET A 170 -17.19 25.61 -0.38
CA MET A 170 -18.10 26.68 -0.83
C MET A 170 -17.38 27.71 -1.70
N HIS A 171 -16.14 28.06 -1.36
CA HIS A 171 -15.33 29.06 -2.04
C HIS A 171 -14.36 28.48 -3.09
N TRP A 172 -14.56 27.22 -3.51
CA TRP A 172 -13.60 26.49 -4.35
C TRP A 172 -13.25 27.19 -5.66
N LYS A 173 -14.22 27.85 -6.29
CA LYS A 173 -14.04 28.49 -7.60
C LYS A 173 -13.08 29.69 -7.54
N ASP A 174 -12.93 30.28 -6.35
CA ASP A 174 -12.17 31.50 -6.12
C ASP A 174 -10.74 31.22 -5.63
N LEU A 175 -10.35 29.94 -5.52
CA LEU A 175 -9.02 29.57 -5.04
C LEU A 175 -7.92 30.03 -6.00
N THR A 176 -7.03 30.88 -5.48
CA THR A 176 -5.76 31.17 -6.12
C THR A 176 -4.86 29.92 -6.10
N LEU A 177 -3.85 29.89 -6.97
CA LEU A 177 -2.90 28.77 -7.06
C LEU A 177 -2.20 28.50 -5.71
N PRO A 178 -1.62 29.50 -5.00
CA PRO A 178 -0.96 29.25 -3.71
C PRO A 178 -1.94 28.74 -2.63
N GLN A 179 -3.16 29.29 -2.57
CA GLN A 179 -4.21 28.82 -1.65
C GLN A 179 -4.58 27.37 -1.93
N PHE A 180 -4.73 26.98 -3.20
CA PHE A 180 -5.03 25.61 -3.59
C PHE A 180 -3.93 24.64 -3.15
N VAL A 181 -2.66 24.94 -3.45
CA VAL A 181 -1.53 24.07 -3.06
C VAL A 181 -1.44 23.95 -1.54
N GLN A 182 -1.54 25.07 -0.81
CA GLN A 182 -1.50 25.06 0.65
C GLN A 182 -2.69 24.28 1.24
N LEU A 183 -3.88 24.40 0.66
CA LEU A 183 -5.06 23.65 1.08
C LEU A 183 -4.85 22.13 0.91
N VAL A 184 -4.36 21.67 -0.24
CA VAL A 184 -4.07 20.24 -0.49
C VAL A 184 -2.98 19.73 0.46
N TYR A 185 -1.96 20.54 0.73
CA TYR A 185 -0.95 20.22 1.74
C TYR A 185 -1.57 20.03 3.13
N ILE A 186 -2.41 20.97 3.59
CA ILE A 186 -3.10 20.90 4.88
C ILE A 186 -4.07 19.70 4.96
N ILE A 187 -4.77 19.37 3.87
CA ILE A 187 -5.60 18.15 3.77
C ILE A 187 -4.76 16.90 4.05
N GLY A 188 -3.58 16.80 3.44
CA GLY A 188 -2.65 15.71 3.68
C GLY A 188 -2.14 15.66 5.12
N GLU A 189 -1.74 16.79 5.70
CA GLU A 189 -1.31 16.84 7.10
C GLU A 189 -2.43 16.46 8.07
N GLY A 190 -3.68 16.80 7.75
CA GLY A 190 -4.87 16.38 8.48
C GLY A 190 -5.25 14.90 8.30
N ARG A 191 -4.63 14.21 7.33
CA ARG A 191 -4.83 12.78 7.00
C ARG A 191 -6.31 12.38 6.81
N ARG A 192 -7.14 13.32 6.38
CA ARG A 192 -8.57 13.10 6.14
C ARG A 192 -8.94 13.65 4.78
N SER A 193 -9.66 12.86 4.00
CA SER A 193 -10.07 13.18 2.63
C SER A 193 -11.48 13.80 2.62
N PRO A 194 -11.63 15.12 2.43
CA PRO A 194 -12.95 15.75 2.29
C PRO A 194 -13.55 15.42 0.90
N THR A 195 -14.45 14.42 0.85
CA THR A 195 -14.96 13.82 -0.41
C THR A 195 -15.41 14.85 -1.46
N ASP A 196 -16.24 15.83 -1.09
CA ASP A 196 -16.79 16.81 -2.03
C ASP A 196 -15.72 17.73 -2.62
N LEU A 197 -14.71 18.07 -1.82
CA LEU A 197 -13.59 18.89 -2.24
C LEU A 197 -12.66 18.09 -3.15
N MET A 198 -12.42 16.82 -2.80
CA MET A 198 -11.55 15.92 -3.56
C MET A 198 -12.05 15.65 -4.98
N GLN A 199 -13.37 15.60 -5.20
CA GLN A 199 -13.93 15.48 -6.55
C GLN A 199 -13.54 16.66 -7.46
N LYS A 200 -13.25 17.83 -6.87
CA LYS A 200 -12.90 19.03 -7.61
C LYS A 200 -11.38 19.15 -7.83
N VAL A 201 -10.57 18.54 -6.97
CA VAL A 201 -9.10 18.65 -6.97
C VAL A 201 -8.48 18.34 -8.33
N GLU A 202 -8.92 17.28 -9.02
CA GLU A 202 -8.38 16.92 -10.34
C GLU A 202 -8.53 18.06 -11.37
N SER A 203 -9.71 18.69 -11.41
CA SER A 203 -9.98 19.79 -12.35
C SER A 203 -9.09 21.01 -12.08
N THR A 204 -8.80 21.29 -10.81
CA THR A 204 -7.92 22.40 -10.42
C THR A 204 -6.45 22.06 -10.61
N ILE A 205 -6.03 20.81 -10.42
CA ILE A 205 -4.69 20.36 -10.81
C ILE A 205 -4.51 20.59 -12.31
N LEU A 206 -5.46 20.19 -13.16
CA LEU A 206 -5.38 20.44 -14.61
C LEU A 206 -5.29 21.92 -14.95
N LYS A 207 -6.13 22.74 -14.30
CA LYS A 207 -6.17 24.19 -14.54
C LYS A 207 -4.82 24.86 -14.31
N TYR A 208 -4.12 24.47 -13.25
CA TYR A 208 -2.87 25.11 -12.82
C TYR A 208 -1.62 24.28 -13.14
N LEU A 209 -1.76 23.13 -13.83
CA LEU A 209 -0.69 22.15 -13.95
C LEU A 209 0.59 22.75 -14.51
N ASP A 210 0.51 23.56 -15.56
CA ASP A 210 1.68 24.16 -16.21
C ASP A 210 2.30 25.30 -15.37
N SER A 211 1.52 25.89 -14.47
CA SER A 211 1.91 27.03 -13.65
C SER A 211 2.55 26.63 -12.31
N PHE A 212 2.36 25.39 -11.84
CA PHE A 212 2.98 24.92 -10.60
C PHE A 212 4.51 24.94 -10.69
N THR A 213 5.20 25.17 -9.58
CA THR A 213 6.61 24.79 -9.45
C THR A 213 6.73 23.28 -9.21
N LEU A 214 7.91 22.71 -9.43
CA LEU A 214 8.13 21.28 -9.16
C LEU A 214 7.95 20.93 -7.67
N GLU A 215 8.32 21.84 -6.76
CA GLU A 215 8.08 21.69 -5.32
C GLU A 215 6.59 21.69 -4.98
N GLU A 216 5.78 22.53 -5.64
CA GLU A 216 4.32 22.54 -5.50
C GLU A 216 3.70 21.22 -6.01
N VAL A 217 4.19 20.67 -7.13
CA VAL A 217 3.79 19.35 -7.61
C VAL A 217 4.09 18.28 -6.56
N GLY A 218 5.29 18.31 -5.96
CA GLY A 218 5.65 17.41 -4.86
C GLY A 218 4.74 17.56 -3.64
N ALA A 219 4.37 18.79 -3.26
CA ALA A 219 3.48 19.07 -2.15
C ALA A 219 2.04 18.58 -2.39
N ILE A 220 1.52 18.77 -3.62
CA ILE A 220 0.22 18.22 -4.04
C ILE A 220 0.23 16.70 -3.94
N CYS A 221 1.23 16.04 -4.52
CA CYS A 221 1.34 14.57 -4.46
C CYS A 221 1.47 14.06 -3.02
N LEU A 222 2.21 14.76 -2.16
CA LEU A 222 2.31 14.43 -0.74
C LEU A 222 0.95 14.56 -0.03
N GLY A 223 0.22 15.64 -0.33
CA GLY A 223 -1.11 15.91 0.22
C GLY A 223 -2.08 14.77 -0.08
N LEU A 224 -2.23 14.47 -1.37
CA LEU A 224 -3.07 13.38 -1.90
C LEU A 224 -2.70 12.01 -1.31
N PHE A 225 -1.41 11.69 -1.25
CA PHE A 225 -0.94 10.42 -0.71
C PHE A 225 -1.30 10.27 0.78
N LYS A 226 -1.08 11.34 1.58
CA LYS A 226 -1.35 11.30 3.03
C LYS A 226 -2.83 11.28 3.37
N SER A 227 -3.68 11.89 2.55
CA SER A 227 -5.13 11.85 2.72
C SER A 227 -5.77 10.59 2.12
N LEU A 228 -4.99 9.69 1.51
CA LEU A 228 -5.47 8.50 0.80
C LEU A 228 -6.43 8.86 -0.34
N SER A 229 -6.20 10.02 -0.96
CA SER A 229 -7.03 10.51 -2.04
C SER A 229 -6.41 10.10 -3.38
N GLY A 230 -7.11 9.24 -4.11
CA GLY A 230 -6.74 8.86 -5.47
C GLY A 230 -6.86 10.04 -6.45
N VAL A 231 -6.13 9.94 -7.55
CA VAL A 231 -6.33 10.74 -8.75
C VAL A 231 -6.45 9.80 -9.94
N SER A 232 -7.15 10.22 -10.98
CA SER A 232 -7.30 9.46 -12.20
C SER A 232 -5.95 9.27 -12.93
N ASP A 233 -5.84 8.17 -13.66
CA ASP A 233 -4.65 7.83 -14.45
C ASP A 233 -4.28 8.96 -15.42
N HIS A 234 -5.28 9.70 -15.94
CA HIS A 234 -5.06 10.85 -16.81
C HIS A 234 -4.28 11.97 -16.11
N ILE A 235 -4.70 12.35 -14.90
CA ILE A 235 -4.04 13.41 -14.12
C ILE A 235 -2.63 12.98 -13.74
N MET A 236 -2.50 11.78 -13.19
CA MET A 236 -1.20 11.29 -12.76
C MET A 236 -0.24 11.18 -13.96
N ARG A 237 -0.75 10.82 -15.16
CA ARG A 237 0.07 10.75 -16.37
C ARG A 237 0.60 12.11 -16.76
N LYS A 238 -0.25 13.14 -16.77
CA LYS A 238 0.20 14.52 -17.05
C LYS A 238 1.24 15.03 -16.04
N ILE A 239 1.07 14.70 -14.75
CA ILE A 239 2.08 15.01 -13.73
C ILE A 239 3.39 14.29 -14.05
N ALA A 240 3.32 13.00 -14.39
CA ALA A 240 4.49 12.18 -14.71
C ALA A 240 5.21 12.64 -16.00
N ASP A 241 4.46 13.03 -17.04
CA ASP A 241 4.99 13.64 -18.26
C ASP A 241 5.78 14.90 -17.93
N ARG A 242 5.18 15.82 -17.16
CA ARG A 242 5.83 17.07 -16.76
C ARG A 242 7.11 16.81 -15.96
N VAL A 243 7.04 15.96 -14.94
CA VAL A 243 8.18 15.63 -14.08
C VAL A 243 9.29 14.95 -14.89
N SER A 244 8.95 14.11 -15.87
CA SER A 244 9.95 13.44 -16.71
C SER A 244 10.79 14.40 -17.56
N LEU A 245 10.26 15.58 -17.90
CA LEU A 245 10.97 16.58 -18.70
C LEU A 245 11.89 17.48 -17.86
N GLN A 246 11.66 17.57 -16.55
CA GLN A 246 12.32 18.54 -15.66
C GLN A 246 12.83 17.90 -14.36
N MET A 247 13.12 16.59 -14.39
CA MET A 247 13.48 15.83 -13.19
C MET A 247 14.80 16.32 -12.56
N GLU A 248 15.76 16.75 -13.39
CA GLU A 248 17.04 17.30 -12.93
C GLU A 248 16.86 18.55 -12.06
N ASP A 249 15.85 19.37 -12.33
CA ASP A 249 15.57 20.59 -11.56
C ASP A 249 14.74 20.33 -10.29
N MET A 250 14.10 19.16 -10.19
CA MET A 250 13.25 18.80 -9.06
C MET A 250 14.08 18.35 -7.86
N SER A 251 13.76 18.82 -6.66
CA SER A 251 14.38 18.26 -5.44
C SER A 251 14.03 16.77 -5.29
N THR A 252 14.93 16.01 -4.68
CA THR A 252 14.65 14.61 -4.36
C THR A 252 13.41 14.47 -3.46
N TYR A 253 13.24 15.38 -2.49
CA TYR A 253 12.08 15.37 -1.60
C TYR A 253 10.76 15.43 -2.37
N ALA A 254 10.63 16.40 -3.28
CA ALA A 254 9.43 16.56 -4.10
C ALA A 254 9.24 15.35 -5.02
N LEU A 255 10.32 14.89 -5.68
CA LEU A 255 10.28 13.74 -6.58
C LEU A 255 9.79 12.48 -5.85
N VAL A 256 10.30 12.19 -4.66
CA VAL A 256 9.86 11.06 -3.84
C VAL A 256 8.36 11.10 -3.56
N ASN A 257 7.77 12.28 -3.42
CA ASN A 257 6.33 12.43 -3.21
C ASN A 257 5.53 12.14 -4.50
N VAL A 258 6.05 12.52 -5.67
CA VAL A 258 5.50 12.08 -6.97
C VAL A 258 5.57 10.55 -7.10
N LEU A 259 6.70 9.94 -6.74
CA LEU A 259 6.87 8.48 -6.79
C LEU A 259 5.92 7.75 -5.83
N LYS A 260 5.64 8.32 -4.65
CA LYS A 260 4.61 7.79 -3.74
C LYS A 260 3.24 7.74 -4.42
N MET A 261 2.87 8.80 -5.13
CA MET A 261 1.60 8.84 -5.87
C MET A 261 1.58 7.88 -7.05
N LEU A 262 2.65 7.77 -7.84
CA LEU A 262 2.74 6.77 -8.92
C LEU A 262 2.51 5.35 -8.42
N ARG A 263 3.13 4.99 -7.29
CA ARG A 263 2.88 3.69 -6.65
C ARG A 263 1.45 3.56 -6.14
N TYR A 264 0.91 4.61 -5.52
CA TYR A 264 -0.44 4.61 -4.97
C TYR A 264 -1.50 4.37 -6.06
N THR A 265 -1.36 5.04 -7.21
CA THR A 265 -2.24 4.85 -8.37
C THR A 265 -1.87 3.63 -9.21
N ARG A 266 -0.78 2.92 -8.87
CA ARG A 266 -0.23 1.77 -9.62
C ARG A 266 0.01 2.08 -11.10
N MET A 267 0.40 3.31 -11.40
CA MET A 267 0.60 3.74 -12.79
C MET A 267 2.06 3.55 -13.20
N ASP A 268 2.27 2.81 -14.28
CA ASP A 268 3.56 2.70 -14.94
C ASP A 268 3.77 3.87 -15.92
N HIS A 269 4.91 4.56 -15.79
CA HIS A 269 5.26 5.68 -16.66
C HIS A 269 6.70 5.55 -17.16
N LEU A 270 6.88 4.86 -18.29
CA LEU A 270 8.21 4.53 -18.80
C LEU A 270 9.14 5.75 -19.02
N PRO A 271 8.69 6.90 -19.57
CA PRO A 271 9.56 8.07 -19.72
C PRO A 271 10.11 8.57 -18.39
N LEU A 272 9.26 8.67 -17.37
CA LEU A 272 9.67 9.08 -16.02
C LEU A 272 10.60 8.05 -15.38
N LEU A 273 10.31 6.76 -15.52
CA LEU A 273 11.13 5.68 -14.97
C LEU A 273 12.53 5.62 -15.61
N LYS A 274 12.62 5.85 -16.94
CA LYS A 274 13.91 5.97 -17.62
C LYS A 274 14.70 7.19 -17.15
N GLU A 275 14.02 8.32 -16.94
CA GLU A 275 14.69 9.53 -16.46
C GLU A 275 15.17 9.37 -15.00
N LEU A 276 14.39 8.66 -14.18
CA LEU A 276 14.79 8.25 -12.84
C LEU A 276 16.12 7.48 -12.86
N GLY A 277 16.27 6.56 -13.82
CA GLY A 277 17.50 5.79 -14.04
C GLY A 277 18.73 6.64 -14.37
N LYS A 278 18.55 7.83 -14.95
CA LYS A 278 19.65 8.75 -15.27
C LYS A 278 20.01 9.67 -14.11
N VAL A 279 18.98 10.25 -13.47
CA VAL A 279 19.15 11.36 -12.52
C VAL A 279 19.45 10.86 -11.10
N ILE A 280 18.84 9.76 -10.67
CA ILE A 280 18.90 9.33 -9.27
C ILE A 280 20.23 8.69 -8.85
N PRO A 281 20.91 7.86 -9.66
CA PRO A 281 22.13 7.17 -9.22
C PRO A 281 23.18 8.12 -8.62
N THR A 282 23.37 9.30 -9.22
CA THR A 282 24.33 10.31 -8.76
C THR A 282 23.88 11.03 -7.49
N ARG A 283 22.58 11.07 -7.22
CA ARG A 283 22.00 11.72 -6.02
C ARG A 283 21.98 10.81 -4.80
N ILE A 284 21.86 9.49 -4.97
CA ILE A 284 21.73 8.53 -3.86
C ILE A 284 22.71 8.75 -2.68
N PRO A 285 24.00 9.04 -2.90
CA PRO A 285 24.94 9.28 -1.80
C PRO A 285 24.53 10.44 -0.86
N THR A 286 23.80 11.44 -1.33
CA THR A 286 23.37 12.60 -0.53
C THR A 286 21.94 12.50 -0.01
N ILE A 287 21.14 11.57 -0.51
CA ILE A 287 19.74 11.40 -0.10
C ILE A 287 19.67 10.73 1.29
N ASN A 288 18.71 11.15 2.11
CA ASN A 288 18.41 10.51 3.39
C ASN A 288 17.86 9.08 3.21
N ILE A 289 17.91 8.28 4.27
CA ILE A 289 17.56 6.85 4.20
C ILE A 289 16.11 6.61 3.77
N GLN A 290 15.17 7.47 4.17
CA GLN A 290 13.75 7.29 3.85
C GLN A 290 13.45 7.66 2.39
N GLY A 291 14.16 8.62 1.82
CA GLY A 291 14.12 8.97 0.40
C GLY A 291 14.64 7.83 -0.47
N ILE A 292 15.81 7.28 -0.12
CA ILE A 292 16.39 6.10 -0.80
C ILE A 292 15.39 4.93 -0.74
N MET A 293 14.82 4.63 0.44
CA MET A 293 13.82 3.55 0.57
C MET A 293 12.62 3.77 -0.35
N HIS A 294 12.09 4.99 -0.43
CA HIS A 294 10.98 5.28 -1.32
C HIS A 294 11.36 5.25 -2.80
N ILE A 295 12.61 5.49 -3.17
CA ILE A 295 13.08 5.28 -4.54
C ILE A 295 13.11 3.79 -4.85
N THR A 296 13.79 2.99 -4.03
CA THR A 296 13.92 1.53 -4.21
C THR A 296 12.57 0.82 -4.22
N LEU A 297 11.66 1.22 -3.33
CA LEU A 297 10.31 0.69 -3.28
C LEU A 297 9.52 1.01 -4.55
N THR A 298 9.78 2.13 -5.22
CA THR A 298 9.16 2.47 -6.52
C THR A 298 9.55 1.48 -7.60
N CYS A 299 10.83 1.16 -7.71
CA CYS A 299 11.33 0.14 -8.63
C CYS A 299 10.60 -1.19 -8.39
N SER A 300 10.56 -1.68 -7.14
CA SER A 300 9.92 -2.96 -6.86
C SER A 300 8.40 -2.96 -7.00
N SER A 301 7.70 -1.88 -6.62
CA SER A 301 6.22 -1.84 -6.65
C SER A 301 5.66 -1.62 -8.04
N LEU A 302 6.39 -0.91 -8.91
CA LEU A 302 6.02 -0.74 -10.32
C LEU A 302 6.63 -1.84 -11.21
N HIS A 303 7.29 -2.82 -10.59
CA HIS A 303 7.99 -3.92 -11.26
C HIS A 303 9.00 -3.39 -12.29
N TYR A 304 9.67 -2.27 -12.03
CA TYR A 304 10.66 -1.68 -12.92
C TYR A 304 12.06 -1.91 -12.39
N PHE A 305 12.93 -2.50 -13.21
CA PHE A 305 14.32 -2.75 -12.87
C PHE A 305 15.22 -1.77 -13.63
N ASP A 306 16.02 -1.02 -12.88
CA ASP A 306 17.12 -0.21 -13.39
C ASP A 306 18.37 -0.54 -12.57
N GLU A 307 19.38 -1.10 -13.23
CA GLU A 307 20.59 -1.57 -12.57
C GLU A 307 21.38 -0.43 -11.92
N GLY A 308 21.45 0.74 -12.58
CA GLY A 308 22.18 1.90 -12.07
C GLY A 308 21.60 2.41 -10.75
N VAL A 309 20.28 2.52 -10.66
CA VAL A 309 19.59 2.89 -9.41
C VAL A 309 19.82 1.84 -8.34
N MET A 310 19.60 0.56 -8.64
CA MET A 310 19.70 -0.51 -7.65
C MET A 310 21.13 -0.69 -7.13
N ALA A 311 22.14 -0.63 -7.99
CA ALA A 311 23.55 -0.69 -7.61
C ALA A 311 23.97 0.51 -6.75
N ALA A 312 23.56 1.73 -7.12
CA ALA A 312 23.87 2.92 -6.33
C ALA A 312 23.24 2.86 -4.92
N VAL A 313 22.01 2.33 -4.80
CA VAL A 313 21.39 2.08 -3.49
C VAL A 313 22.22 1.07 -2.69
N ALA A 314 22.57 -0.07 -3.31
CA ALA A 314 23.31 -1.13 -2.62
C ALA A 314 24.67 -0.65 -2.09
N LEU A 315 25.38 0.19 -2.86
CA LEU A 315 26.65 0.78 -2.45
C LEU A 315 26.50 1.84 -1.35
N SER A 316 25.43 2.63 -1.36
CA SER A 316 25.24 3.71 -0.36
C SER A 316 24.63 3.24 0.96
N LEU A 317 23.95 2.09 0.98
CA LEU A 317 23.14 1.69 2.13
C LEU A 317 23.95 1.26 3.38
N PRO A 318 25.04 0.47 3.27
CA PRO A 318 25.77 -0.02 4.45
C PRO A 318 26.20 1.07 5.42
N SER A 319 26.71 2.20 4.90
CA SER A 319 27.13 3.36 5.71
C SER A 319 25.98 4.14 6.35
N LYS A 320 24.74 3.91 5.91
CA LYS A 320 23.52 4.61 6.38
C LYS A 320 22.54 3.69 7.11
N VAL A 321 22.84 2.40 7.24
CA VAL A 321 21.88 1.38 7.69
C VAL A 321 21.38 1.60 9.13
N THR A 322 22.19 2.23 9.98
CA THR A 322 21.86 2.54 11.38
C THR A 322 20.65 3.47 11.50
N TYR A 323 20.41 4.30 10.48
CA TYR A 323 19.28 5.23 10.40
C TYR A 323 17.99 4.57 9.89
N CYS A 324 18.04 3.33 9.40
CA CYS A 324 16.86 2.59 8.98
C CYS A 324 15.93 2.33 10.16
N ARG A 325 14.65 2.70 10.01
CA ARG A 325 13.56 2.16 10.85
C ARG A 325 13.32 0.70 10.46
N SER A 326 12.67 -0.09 11.32
CA SER A 326 12.30 -1.48 11.00
C SER A 326 11.61 -1.64 9.64
N LYS A 327 10.70 -0.71 9.33
CA LYS A 327 10.02 -0.65 8.02
C LYS A 327 10.99 -0.42 6.86
N ASP A 328 11.97 0.46 7.03
CA ASP A 328 12.83 0.89 5.93
C ASP A 328 13.74 -0.28 5.52
N ALA A 329 14.36 -0.94 6.51
CA ALA A 329 15.15 -2.16 6.29
C ALA A 329 14.33 -3.27 5.61
N ALA A 330 13.12 -3.53 6.11
CA ALA A 330 12.21 -4.50 5.51
C ALA A 330 11.88 -4.18 4.04
N LYS A 331 11.66 -2.90 3.70
CA LYS A 331 11.35 -2.49 2.34
C LYS A 331 12.56 -2.60 1.40
N PHE A 332 13.77 -2.32 1.86
CA PHE A 332 14.98 -2.59 1.06
C PHE A 332 15.12 -4.08 0.73
N LEU A 333 15.05 -4.94 1.76
CA LEU A 333 15.12 -6.40 1.58
C LEU A 333 14.05 -6.91 0.62
N TRP A 334 12.80 -6.46 0.81
CA TRP A 334 11.70 -6.78 -0.09
C TRP A 334 11.96 -6.31 -1.51
N SER A 335 12.41 -5.07 -1.72
CA SER A 335 12.58 -4.52 -3.06
C SER A 335 13.67 -5.23 -3.86
N PHE A 336 14.81 -5.53 -3.24
CA PHE A 336 15.88 -6.31 -3.88
C PHE A 336 15.45 -7.76 -4.12
N GLY A 337 14.76 -8.37 -3.15
CA GLY A 337 14.19 -9.70 -3.28
C GLY A 337 13.18 -9.81 -4.42
N CYS A 338 12.24 -8.87 -4.50
CA CYS A 338 11.20 -8.85 -5.55
C CYS A 338 11.76 -8.67 -6.95
N LEU A 339 12.80 -7.85 -7.11
CA LEU A 339 13.46 -7.63 -8.40
C LEU A 339 14.50 -8.72 -8.71
N ASP A 340 14.70 -9.68 -7.80
CA ASP A 340 15.64 -10.80 -7.92
C ASP A 340 17.06 -10.32 -8.28
N TYR A 341 17.53 -9.22 -7.68
CA TYR A 341 18.80 -8.59 -8.03
C TYR A 341 19.85 -8.78 -6.93
N GLU A 342 20.99 -9.34 -7.30
CA GLU A 342 22.18 -9.51 -6.47
C GLU A 342 23.18 -8.38 -6.82
N PRO A 343 23.36 -7.37 -5.94
CA PRO A 343 24.27 -6.26 -6.22
C PRO A 343 25.75 -6.67 -6.08
N PRO A 344 26.70 -5.91 -6.66
CA PRO A 344 28.13 -6.24 -6.61
C PRO A 344 28.71 -6.37 -5.19
N ASN A 345 28.13 -5.65 -4.22
CA ASN A 345 28.48 -5.70 -2.80
C ASN A 345 27.44 -6.45 -1.95
N GLU A 346 26.81 -7.49 -2.51
CA GLU A 346 25.67 -8.19 -1.89
C GLU A 346 25.89 -8.65 -0.45
N GLU A 347 27.06 -9.21 -0.13
CA GLU A 347 27.31 -9.71 1.23
C GLU A 347 27.28 -8.58 2.26
N GLU A 348 27.96 -7.46 1.99
CA GLU A 348 27.92 -6.27 2.85
C GLU A 348 26.50 -5.68 2.93
N PHE A 349 25.82 -5.59 1.78
CA PHE A 349 24.47 -5.06 1.69
C PHE A 349 23.47 -5.88 2.53
N TYR A 350 23.42 -7.20 2.35
CA TYR A 350 22.45 -8.04 3.07
C TYR A 350 22.84 -8.23 4.52
N SER A 351 24.12 -8.42 4.84
CA SER A 351 24.56 -8.56 6.24
C SER A 351 24.25 -7.32 7.08
N SER A 352 24.50 -6.11 6.55
CA SER A 352 24.18 -4.86 7.24
C SER A 352 22.69 -4.70 7.53
N LEU A 353 21.82 -5.04 6.57
CA LEU A 353 20.36 -5.02 6.75
C LEU A 353 19.87 -6.11 7.71
N ILE A 354 20.39 -7.33 7.62
CA ILE A 354 20.04 -8.42 8.53
C ILE A 354 20.43 -8.06 9.96
N GLU A 355 21.62 -7.49 10.18
CA GLU A 355 22.04 -7.01 11.50
C GLU A 355 21.10 -5.92 12.02
N GLN A 356 20.69 -4.98 11.16
CA GLN A 356 19.74 -3.95 11.55
C GLN A 356 18.36 -4.54 11.90
N MET A 357 17.90 -5.58 11.22
CA MET A 357 16.68 -6.30 11.60
C MET A 357 16.80 -6.92 13.00
N HIS A 358 17.96 -7.50 13.36
CA HIS A 358 18.22 -8.00 14.72
C HIS A 358 18.21 -6.86 15.76
N ARG A 359 18.88 -5.74 15.48
CA ARG A 359 18.87 -4.56 16.39
C ARG A 359 17.46 -4.02 16.63
N LYS A 360 16.57 -4.18 15.63
CA LYS A 360 15.17 -3.75 15.68
C LYS A 360 14.18 -4.84 16.08
N LEU A 361 14.65 -6.00 16.59
CA LEU A 361 13.79 -7.14 16.94
C LEU A 361 12.62 -6.75 17.86
N HIS A 362 12.87 -5.88 18.83
CA HIS A 362 11.87 -5.37 19.78
C HIS A 362 10.72 -4.58 19.12
N GLU A 363 10.93 -3.96 17.94
CA GLU A 363 9.90 -3.20 17.23
C GLU A 363 8.86 -4.12 16.55
N PHE A 364 9.22 -5.36 16.21
CA PHE A 364 8.34 -6.27 15.46
C PHE A 364 7.18 -6.82 16.29
N GLY A 365 7.24 -6.70 17.62
CA GLY A 365 6.06 -6.96 18.46
C GLY A 365 4.90 -5.99 18.17
N LYS A 366 5.22 -4.75 17.74
CA LYS A 366 4.25 -3.73 17.36
C LYS A 366 3.98 -3.68 15.86
N PHE A 367 4.99 -4.01 15.05
CA PHE A 367 4.93 -3.97 13.58
C PHE A 367 5.35 -5.32 12.97
N PRO A 368 4.58 -6.41 13.19
CA PRO A 368 4.96 -7.74 12.73
C PRO A 368 5.11 -7.85 11.21
N GLU A 369 4.38 -7.02 10.45
CA GLU A 369 4.46 -6.98 9.00
C GLU A 369 5.84 -6.61 8.47
N HIS A 370 6.63 -5.82 9.23
CA HIS A 370 7.98 -5.43 8.80
C HIS A 370 8.91 -6.64 8.78
N LEU A 371 8.86 -7.48 9.81
CA LEU A 371 9.71 -8.68 9.89
C LEU A 371 9.40 -9.64 8.74
N LEU A 372 8.12 -9.97 8.54
CA LEU A 372 7.71 -10.90 7.48
C LEU A 372 8.05 -10.36 6.08
N THR A 373 7.85 -9.06 5.84
CA THR A 373 8.24 -8.43 4.57
C THR A 373 9.73 -8.58 4.30
N GLY A 374 10.58 -8.35 5.31
CA GLY A 374 12.04 -8.49 5.17
C GLY A 374 12.47 -9.94 4.96
N LEU A 375 11.93 -10.88 5.74
CA LEU A 375 12.25 -12.31 5.63
C LEU A 375 11.82 -12.92 4.30
N LEU A 376 10.67 -12.51 3.75
CA LEU A 376 10.25 -12.93 2.42
C LEU A 376 11.19 -12.39 1.34
N GLY A 377 11.60 -11.12 1.44
CA GLY A 377 12.59 -10.52 0.56
C GLY A 377 13.89 -11.31 0.55
N LEU A 378 14.38 -11.71 1.73
CA LEU A 378 15.57 -12.55 1.89
C LEU A 378 15.38 -13.97 1.32
N ALA A 379 14.22 -14.59 1.53
CA ALA A 379 13.92 -15.92 1.00
C ALA A 379 13.93 -15.93 -0.54
N PHE A 380 13.48 -14.85 -1.19
CA PHE A 380 13.53 -14.74 -2.66
C PHE A 380 14.97 -14.85 -3.18
N VAL A 381 15.93 -14.24 -2.48
CA VAL A 381 17.37 -14.29 -2.77
C VAL A 381 18.13 -15.36 -1.98
N LYS A 382 17.44 -16.41 -1.54
CA LYS A 382 18.05 -17.61 -0.91
C LYS A 382 18.80 -17.35 0.40
N ARG A 383 18.49 -16.27 1.12
CA ARG A 383 19.07 -15.96 2.42
C ARG A 383 18.07 -16.27 3.53
N PHE A 384 18.50 -17.06 4.52
CA PHE A 384 17.62 -17.58 5.57
C PHE A 384 18.26 -17.37 6.96
N PRO A 385 18.15 -16.15 7.55
CA PRO A 385 18.68 -15.89 8.90
C PRO A 385 17.85 -16.65 9.95
N GLU A 386 18.36 -17.81 10.39
CA GLU A 386 17.60 -18.78 11.19
C GLU A 386 17.03 -18.19 12.48
N GLU A 387 17.76 -17.30 13.17
CA GLU A 387 17.28 -16.68 14.42
C GLU A 387 16.03 -15.79 14.22
N LEU A 388 16.02 -14.99 13.15
CA LEU A 388 14.88 -14.14 12.81
C LEU A 388 13.68 -14.97 12.32
N ILE A 389 13.96 -16.06 11.59
CA ILE A 389 12.95 -17.00 11.12
C ILE A 389 12.31 -17.73 12.31
N ASP A 390 13.13 -18.22 13.25
CA ASP A 390 12.66 -18.84 14.48
C ASP A 390 11.75 -17.89 15.24
N TYR A 391 12.19 -16.65 15.47
CA TYR A 391 11.38 -15.64 16.12
C TYR A 391 10.03 -15.39 15.41
N ALA A 392 10.03 -15.30 14.07
CA ALA A 392 8.82 -15.05 13.28
C ALA A 392 7.84 -16.24 13.26
N LEU A 393 8.32 -17.47 13.44
CA LEU A 393 7.51 -18.69 13.40
C LEU A 393 7.10 -19.21 14.79
N ARG A 394 7.57 -18.59 15.87
CA ARG A 394 7.10 -18.88 17.24
C ARG A 394 5.61 -18.56 17.39
N ASP A 395 4.92 -19.38 18.19
CA ASP A 395 3.48 -19.22 18.45
C ASP A 395 3.13 -17.82 18.98
N GLU A 396 3.93 -17.27 19.90
CA GLU A 396 3.70 -15.91 20.40
C GLU A 396 3.72 -14.84 19.30
N PHE A 397 4.61 -14.96 18.31
CA PHE A 397 4.68 -14.01 17.21
C PHE A 397 3.52 -14.21 16.23
N VAL A 398 3.21 -15.47 15.89
CA VAL A 398 2.09 -15.83 15.02
C VAL A 398 0.75 -15.34 15.58
N GLN A 399 0.56 -15.37 16.90
CA GLN A 399 -0.65 -14.78 17.51
C GLN A 399 -0.71 -13.26 17.35
N LYS A 400 0.43 -12.56 17.44
CA LYS A 400 0.49 -11.10 17.24
C LYS A 400 0.13 -10.69 15.81
N THR A 401 0.42 -11.52 14.80
CA THR A 401 0.06 -11.19 13.41
C THR A 401 -1.45 -11.12 13.20
N ARG A 402 -2.27 -11.81 14.02
CA ARG A 402 -3.74 -11.78 13.95
C ARG A 402 -4.32 -10.41 14.35
N GLY A 403 -3.60 -9.64 15.16
CA GLY A 403 -3.97 -8.27 15.53
C GLY A 403 -3.45 -7.20 14.55
N SER A 404 -2.73 -7.59 13.50
CA SER A 404 -2.23 -6.65 12.50
C SER A 404 -3.38 -6.09 11.67
N LYS A 405 -3.21 -4.85 11.21
CA LYS A 405 -4.09 -4.23 10.20
C LYS A 405 -3.94 -4.85 8.81
N TYR A 406 -2.94 -5.72 8.62
CA TYR A 406 -2.66 -6.43 7.37
C TYR A 406 -2.94 -7.93 7.55
N GLU A 407 -3.40 -8.57 6.48
CA GLU A 407 -3.55 -10.03 6.43
C GLU A 407 -2.18 -10.68 6.19
N LEU A 408 -1.63 -11.35 7.21
CA LEU A 408 -0.26 -11.87 7.22
C LEU A 408 -0.18 -13.40 7.18
N LYS A 409 -1.31 -14.13 7.20
CA LYS A 409 -1.30 -15.60 7.15
C LYS A 409 -0.59 -16.13 5.92
N LYS A 410 -0.85 -15.49 4.78
CA LYS A 410 -0.22 -15.77 3.49
C LYS A 410 1.31 -15.66 3.59
N ASP A 411 1.81 -14.59 4.18
CA ASP A 411 3.25 -14.33 4.30
C ASP A 411 3.93 -15.36 5.21
N LEU A 412 3.32 -15.68 6.35
CA LEU A 412 3.78 -16.74 7.25
C LEU A 412 3.87 -18.08 6.51
N PHE A 413 2.83 -18.44 5.76
CA PHE A 413 2.77 -19.69 5.02
C PHE A 413 3.85 -19.76 3.93
N THR A 414 4.09 -18.68 3.18
CA THR A 414 5.19 -18.59 2.21
C THR A 414 6.55 -18.73 2.86
N LEU A 415 6.80 -18.02 3.96
CA LEU A 415 8.07 -18.11 4.67
C LEU A 415 8.31 -19.54 5.16
N SER A 416 7.31 -20.11 5.84
CA SER A 416 7.44 -21.41 6.47
C SER A 416 7.64 -22.55 5.46
N LYS A 417 6.89 -22.55 4.35
CA LYS A 417 7.10 -23.52 3.26
C LYS A 417 8.42 -23.34 2.52
N SER A 418 8.89 -22.10 2.38
CA SER A 418 10.20 -21.85 1.78
C SER A 418 11.33 -22.39 2.65
N VAL A 419 11.23 -22.24 3.98
CA VAL A 419 12.19 -22.80 4.93
C VAL A 419 12.17 -24.33 4.92
N GLU A 420 10.99 -24.95 4.88
CA GLU A 420 10.84 -26.41 4.79
C GLU A 420 11.52 -26.99 3.54
N ILE A 421 11.37 -26.34 2.38
CA ILE A 421 11.93 -26.81 1.11
C ILE A 421 13.42 -26.45 0.98
N GLU A 422 13.81 -25.23 1.38
CA GLU A 422 15.13 -24.71 1.06
C GLU A 422 16.18 -24.88 2.17
N CYS A 423 15.74 -25.11 3.41
CA CYS A 423 16.59 -25.25 4.60
C CYS A 423 16.32 -26.57 5.35
N PRO A 424 16.71 -27.73 4.79
CA PRO A 424 16.43 -29.04 5.40
C PRO A 424 17.09 -29.24 6.77
N SER A 425 18.14 -28.48 7.07
CA SER A 425 18.85 -28.52 8.37
C SER A 425 18.20 -27.69 9.46
N TYR A 426 17.24 -26.80 9.15
CA TYR A 426 16.69 -25.84 10.11
C TYR A 426 15.90 -26.53 11.24
N GLN A 427 16.28 -26.28 12.50
CA GLN A 427 15.69 -26.92 13.68
C GLN A 427 14.79 -25.99 14.53
N GLY A 428 14.58 -24.75 14.10
CA GLY A 428 13.78 -23.78 14.84
C GLY A 428 12.26 -23.99 14.72
N SER A 429 11.52 -22.99 15.18
CA SER A 429 10.05 -22.97 15.24
C SER A 429 9.40 -23.17 13.87
N ARG A 430 8.22 -23.81 13.87
CA ARG A 430 7.39 -24.11 12.70
C ARG A 430 5.96 -23.64 12.94
N LEU A 431 5.20 -23.37 11.88
CA LEU A 431 3.80 -23.00 12.03
C LEU A 431 2.98 -24.17 12.60
N PRO A 432 1.93 -23.89 13.39
CA PRO A 432 1.01 -24.91 13.87
C PRO A 432 0.31 -25.65 12.72
N PRO A 433 0.16 -26.99 12.77
CA PRO A 433 -0.53 -27.78 11.74
C PRO A 433 -1.95 -27.29 11.42
N GLN A 434 -2.70 -26.82 12.41
CA GLN A 434 -4.06 -26.32 12.21
C GLN A 434 -4.08 -25.06 11.33
N LEU A 435 -3.11 -24.16 11.53
CA LEU A 435 -2.99 -22.95 10.72
C LEU A 435 -2.57 -23.28 9.28
N TYR A 436 -1.73 -24.29 9.09
CA TYR A 436 -1.39 -24.79 7.75
C TYR A 436 -2.62 -25.28 7.00
N GLN A 437 -3.47 -26.09 7.65
CA GLN A 437 -4.70 -26.61 7.05
C GLN A 437 -5.65 -25.48 6.68
N GLU A 438 -5.91 -24.56 7.62
CA GLU A 438 -6.77 -23.39 7.40
C GLU A 438 -6.32 -22.56 6.18
N ILE A 439 -5.02 -22.28 6.07
CA ILE A 439 -4.47 -21.49 4.96
C ILE A 439 -4.54 -22.29 3.65
N THR A 440 -4.26 -23.59 3.68
CA THR A 440 -4.31 -24.44 2.49
C THR A 440 -5.73 -24.50 1.92
N GLU A 441 -6.73 -24.75 2.77
CA GLU A 441 -8.15 -24.74 2.37
C GLU A 441 -8.57 -23.39 1.80
N MET A 442 -8.22 -22.28 2.48
CA MET A 442 -8.48 -20.92 1.98
C MET A 442 -7.88 -20.70 0.58
N LEU A 443 -6.64 -21.14 0.35
CA LEU A 443 -5.97 -20.99 -0.94
C LEU A 443 -6.56 -21.90 -2.01
N MET A 444 -6.98 -23.12 -1.67
CA MET A 444 -7.65 -24.03 -2.60
C MET A 444 -8.98 -23.45 -3.08
N ASN A 445 -9.82 -22.98 -2.15
CA ASN A 445 -11.09 -22.32 -2.48
C ASN A 445 -10.88 -21.10 -3.40
N PHE A 446 -9.86 -20.28 -3.10
CA PHE A 446 -9.51 -19.15 -3.95
C PHE A 446 -9.04 -19.59 -5.34
N ALA A 447 -8.21 -20.63 -5.43
CA ALA A 447 -7.68 -21.10 -6.70
C ALA A 447 -8.77 -21.67 -7.61
N GLU A 448 -9.74 -22.41 -7.04
CA GLU A 448 -10.90 -22.94 -7.77
C GLU A 448 -11.79 -21.84 -8.34
N GLN A 449 -11.93 -20.72 -7.63
CA GLN A 449 -12.78 -19.60 -8.05
C GLN A 449 -12.09 -18.64 -9.02
N GLU A 450 -10.78 -18.43 -8.89
CA GLU A 450 -10.08 -17.30 -9.54
C GLU A 450 -8.88 -17.68 -10.43
N ILE A 451 -8.27 -18.85 -10.19
CA ILE A 451 -7.05 -19.27 -10.89
C ILE A 451 -7.37 -20.31 -11.94
N TYR A 452 -7.99 -21.43 -11.55
CA TYR A 452 -8.20 -22.56 -12.46
C TYR A 452 -9.25 -22.28 -13.54
N VAL A 453 -10.12 -21.30 -13.33
CA VAL A 453 -11.15 -20.86 -14.29
C VAL A 453 -10.63 -19.90 -15.36
N ARG A 454 -9.37 -19.45 -15.28
CA ARG A 454 -8.82 -18.49 -16.23
C ARG A 454 -8.78 -19.08 -17.65
N PRO A 455 -9.29 -18.39 -18.68
CA PRO A 455 -9.39 -18.94 -20.03
C PRO A 455 -8.06 -19.49 -20.58
N GLU A 456 -6.96 -18.79 -20.33
CA GLU A 456 -5.63 -19.19 -20.77
C GLU A 456 -5.12 -20.49 -20.09
N ILE A 457 -5.60 -20.79 -18.87
CA ILE A 457 -5.26 -22.00 -18.11
C ILE A 457 -6.18 -23.14 -18.52
N VAL A 458 -7.48 -22.88 -18.65
CA VAL A 458 -8.48 -23.87 -19.10
C VAL A 458 -8.14 -24.37 -20.50
N GLU A 459 -7.83 -23.47 -21.43
CA GLU A 459 -7.44 -23.82 -22.80
C GLU A 459 -6.14 -24.65 -22.83
N ALA A 460 -5.12 -24.25 -22.05
CA ALA A 460 -3.87 -25.00 -21.97
C ALA A 460 -4.10 -26.41 -21.41
N THR A 461 -4.93 -26.53 -20.38
CA THR A 461 -5.28 -27.83 -19.77
C THR A 461 -5.98 -28.73 -20.79
N SER A 462 -7.07 -28.27 -21.41
CA SER A 462 -7.85 -29.07 -22.38
C SER A 462 -7.02 -29.51 -23.59
N LEU A 463 -6.11 -28.66 -24.06
CA LEU A 463 -5.23 -29.02 -25.18
C LEU A 463 -4.13 -29.99 -24.75
N LEU A 464 -3.59 -29.87 -23.54
CA LEU A 464 -2.64 -30.85 -23.02
C LEU A 464 -3.28 -32.22 -22.84
N GLU A 465 -4.52 -32.29 -22.36
CA GLU A 465 -5.29 -33.56 -22.31
C GLU A 465 -5.39 -34.20 -23.70
N SER A 466 -5.59 -33.38 -24.74
CA SER A 466 -5.64 -33.83 -26.13
C SER A 466 -4.28 -34.30 -26.66
N VAL A 467 -3.19 -33.61 -26.30
CA VAL A 467 -1.81 -33.95 -26.70
C VAL A 467 -1.34 -35.24 -26.03
N LEU A 468 -1.72 -35.45 -24.78
CA LEU A 468 -1.22 -36.55 -23.94
C LEU A 468 -2.13 -37.79 -23.97
N GLY A 469 -3.32 -37.69 -24.58
CA GLY A 469 -4.21 -38.82 -24.81
C GLY A 469 -5.28 -39.03 -23.74
N GLY A 470 -5.49 -38.08 -22.82
CA GLY A 470 -6.55 -38.15 -21.81
C GLY A 470 -6.34 -37.25 -20.58
N PRO A 471 -7.39 -37.02 -19.78
CA PRO A 471 -7.33 -36.24 -18.53
C PRO A 471 -6.51 -36.90 -17.40
N GLU A 472 -6.27 -38.21 -17.47
CA GLU A 472 -5.48 -38.96 -16.49
C GLU A 472 -3.98 -38.61 -16.51
N TYR A 473 -3.52 -37.92 -17.57
CA TYR A 473 -2.12 -37.53 -17.77
C TYR A 473 -1.80 -36.08 -17.36
N VAL A 474 -2.81 -35.28 -17.01
CA VAL A 474 -2.65 -33.86 -16.67
C VAL A 474 -3.40 -33.52 -15.40
N LYS A 475 -2.75 -32.80 -14.47
CA LYS A 475 -3.42 -32.24 -13.29
C LYS A 475 -3.17 -30.74 -13.19
N ASN A 476 -4.24 -29.95 -13.25
CA ASN A 476 -4.22 -28.51 -12.98
C ASN A 476 -4.37 -28.27 -11.48
N HIS A 477 -3.27 -27.94 -10.79
CA HIS A 477 -3.28 -27.65 -9.35
C HIS A 477 -2.08 -26.80 -8.93
N MET A 478 -2.11 -26.24 -7.72
CA MET A 478 -0.95 -25.58 -7.15
C MET A 478 0.00 -26.63 -6.54
N ILE A 479 1.07 -27.01 -7.25
CA ILE A 479 2.11 -27.90 -6.70
C ILE A 479 2.76 -27.25 -5.47
N LEU A 480 2.94 -25.92 -5.52
CA LEU A 480 3.43 -25.09 -4.42
C LEU A 480 2.36 -24.08 -3.98
N PRO A 481 1.39 -24.45 -3.11
CA PRO A 481 0.27 -23.58 -2.72
C PRO A 481 0.72 -22.23 -2.17
N HIS A 482 1.86 -22.17 -1.49
CA HIS A 482 2.40 -20.94 -0.90
C HIS A 482 2.89 -19.90 -1.92
N THR A 483 2.96 -20.27 -3.19
CA THR A 483 3.26 -19.39 -4.33
C THR A 483 2.01 -18.91 -5.07
N ARG A 484 0.82 -19.46 -4.73
CA ARG A 484 -0.51 -18.98 -5.16
C ARG A 484 -0.67 -18.88 -6.68
N SER A 485 -0.14 -19.84 -7.41
CA SER A 485 -0.24 -19.90 -8.87
C SER A 485 -0.36 -21.35 -9.31
N SER A 486 -1.13 -21.59 -10.37
CA SER A 486 -1.34 -22.94 -10.88
C SER A 486 -0.11 -23.50 -11.59
N ASP A 487 -0.01 -24.82 -11.61
CA ASP A 487 0.89 -25.62 -12.41
C ASP A 487 0.07 -26.72 -13.11
N LEU A 488 0.34 -26.96 -14.39
CA LEU A 488 -0.19 -28.11 -15.11
C LEU A 488 0.86 -29.23 -14.99
N GLU A 489 0.61 -30.16 -14.08
CA GLU A 489 1.51 -31.27 -13.80
C GLU A 489 1.34 -32.37 -14.86
N VAL A 490 2.47 -32.85 -15.40
CA VAL A 490 2.53 -33.93 -16.40
C VAL A 490 3.68 -34.86 -16.03
N HIS A 491 3.47 -36.17 -16.10
CA HIS A 491 4.53 -37.16 -15.86
C HIS A 491 4.86 -37.88 -17.17
N LEU A 492 6.13 -37.93 -17.55
CA LEU A 492 6.61 -38.61 -18.75
C LEU A 492 7.58 -39.73 -18.36
N ALA A 493 7.52 -40.86 -19.06
CA ALA A 493 8.54 -41.90 -19.00
C ALA A 493 9.82 -41.44 -19.72
N MET A 494 10.92 -42.18 -19.53
CA MET A 494 12.22 -41.85 -20.15
C MET A 494 12.21 -41.95 -21.68
N ASP A 495 11.26 -42.68 -22.25
CA ASP A 495 11.02 -42.77 -23.69
C ASP A 495 10.03 -41.70 -24.19
N GLY A 496 9.66 -40.73 -23.35
CA GLY A 496 8.74 -39.64 -23.65
C GLY A 496 7.26 -40.02 -23.56
N HIS A 497 6.89 -41.25 -23.20
CA HIS A 497 5.48 -41.64 -23.16
C HIS A 497 4.78 -41.07 -21.91
N PRO A 498 3.56 -40.51 -22.01
CA PRO A 498 2.82 -40.01 -20.85
C PRO A 498 2.49 -41.11 -19.83
N ILE A 499 2.66 -40.82 -18.54
CA ILE A 499 2.34 -41.72 -17.43
C ILE A 499 1.06 -41.23 -16.75
N PRO A 500 0.01 -42.06 -16.62
CA PRO A 500 -1.21 -41.64 -15.96
C PRO A 500 -0.99 -41.54 -14.44
N PHE A 501 -1.40 -40.42 -13.85
CA PHE A 501 -1.27 -40.18 -12.40
C PHE A 501 -2.48 -39.42 -11.82
N ASN A 502 -3.25 -38.73 -12.66
CA ASN A 502 -4.48 -38.04 -12.28
C ASN A 502 -5.67 -39.00 -12.36
N LEU A 503 -5.56 -40.14 -11.69
CA LEU A 503 -6.66 -41.07 -11.56
C LEU A 503 -7.66 -40.46 -10.58
N LYS A 504 -8.79 -39.97 -11.09
CA LYS A 504 -9.94 -39.73 -10.22
C LYS A 504 -10.25 -41.07 -9.56
N ASP A 505 -10.36 -41.11 -8.24
CA ASP A 505 -10.95 -42.26 -7.57
C ASP A 505 -12.23 -42.57 -8.32
N SER A 506 -12.26 -43.72 -8.99
CA SER A 506 -13.50 -44.31 -9.45
C SER A 506 -14.37 -44.29 -8.20
N ILE A 507 -15.43 -43.48 -8.21
CA ILE A 507 -16.54 -43.67 -7.29
C ILE A 507 -16.85 -45.14 -7.43
N ALA A 508 -16.41 -45.92 -6.42
CA ALA A 508 -16.57 -47.36 -6.41
C ALA A 508 -17.97 -47.64 -6.91
N ASP A 509 -18.07 -48.41 -8.00
CA ASP A 509 -19.31 -48.86 -8.63
C ASP A 509 -20.39 -48.99 -7.55
N LYS A 510 -21.16 -47.92 -7.35
CA LYS A 510 -22.40 -48.02 -6.59
C LYS A 510 -23.29 -48.72 -7.58
N LYS A 511 -23.23 -50.05 -7.57
CA LYS A 511 -24.28 -50.91 -8.08
C LYS A 511 -25.58 -50.34 -7.54
N LEU A 512 -26.28 -49.58 -8.38
CA LEU A 512 -27.64 -49.19 -8.15
C LEU A 512 -28.39 -50.51 -7.95
N ARG A 513 -28.84 -50.76 -6.72
CA ARG A 513 -29.88 -51.76 -6.53
C ARG A 513 -31.09 -51.21 -7.24
N ASP A 514 -31.50 -51.94 -8.28
CA ASP A 514 -32.76 -51.76 -8.97
C ASP A 514 -33.89 -51.87 -7.94
N ILE A 515 -34.36 -50.72 -7.45
CA ILE A 515 -35.65 -50.63 -6.78
C ILE A 515 -36.63 -50.36 -7.91
N GLY A 516 -37.14 -51.44 -8.49
CA GLY A 516 -38.14 -51.39 -9.54
C GLY A 516 -39.34 -50.56 -9.08
N VAL A 517 -39.48 -49.37 -9.66
CA VAL A 517 -40.72 -48.61 -9.63
C VAL A 517 -41.33 -48.77 -11.02
N SER A 518 -42.39 -49.57 -11.13
CA SER A 518 -43.16 -49.70 -12.37
C SER A 518 -43.92 -48.41 -12.63
N LEU A 519 -43.58 -47.72 -13.71
CA LEU A 519 -44.38 -46.61 -14.24
C LEU A 519 -45.77 -47.11 -14.62
N THR A 520 -46.81 -46.59 -13.96
CA THR A 520 -48.21 -46.81 -14.34
C THR A 520 -48.65 -45.75 -15.35
N ASP A 521 -49.57 -46.12 -16.24
CA ASP A 521 -50.10 -45.26 -17.31
C ASP A 521 -50.67 -43.93 -16.79
N ASP A 522 -51.10 -43.89 -15.53
CA ASP A 522 -51.65 -42.69 -14.89
C ASP A 522 -50.58 -41.58 -14.71
N LEU A 523 -49.33 -41.96 -14.44
CA LEU A 523 -48.21 -41.01 -14.29
C LEU A 523 -47.75 -40.46 -15.66
N MET A 524 -47.84 -41.27 -16.70
CA MET A 524 -47.61 -40.86 -18.09
C MET A 524 -48.68 -39.86 -18.57
N THR A 525 -49.93 -40.07 -18.16
CA THR A 525 -51.05 -39.21 -18.58
C THR A 525 -50.98 -37.81 -17.94
N GLN A 526 -50.43 -37.70 -16.73
CA GLN A 526 -50.25 -36.42 -16.03
C GLN A 526 -49.09 -35.56 -16.57
N LEU A 527 -48.05 -36.18 -17.12
CA LEU A 527 -46.90 -35.47 -17.71
C LEU A 527 -47.19 -34.93 -19.12
N ILE A 528 -48.14 -35.54 -19.84
CA ILE A 528 -48.49 -35.17 -21.23
C ILE A 528 -49.52 -34.01 -21.29
N LYS A 529 -50.31 -33.79 -20.23
CA LYS A 529 -51.26 -32.65 -20.18
C LYS A 529 -50.60 -31.38 -19.61
N GLY A 530 -49.88 -30.67 -20.47
CA GLY A 530 -49.36 -29.32 -20.23
C GLY A 530 -50.46 -28.32 -19.88
N ARG A 531 -50.20 -27.43 -18.92
CA ARG A 531 -51.08 -26.31 -18.58
C ARG A 531 -50.73 -25.09 -19.44
N SER A 532 -51.62 -24.75 -20.36
CA SER A 532 -51.78 -23.37 -20.84
C SER A 532 -53.26 -23.03 -21.04
N ASN A 533 -53.60 -21.83 -20.57
CA ASN A 533 -54.58 -20.88 -21.10
C ASN A 533 -56.02 -20.80 -20.52
N SER A 534 -56.21 -19.65 -19.83
CA SER A 534 -57.20 -18.58 -20.07
C SER A 534 -58.70 -18.86 -20.03
N GLN A 535 -59.39 -18.14 -19.13
CA GLN A 535 -60.74 -17.61 -19.38
C GLN A 535 -60.90 -16.22 -18.74
N SER A 536 -61.43 -15.28 -19.54
CA SER A 536 -62.08 -14.01 -19.17
C SER A 536 -63.58 -14.12 -19.55
N PRO A 537 -64.49 -13.12 -19.38
CA PRO A 537 -64.49 -11.85 -18.62
C PRO A 537 -65.78 -11.65 -17.76
N VAL A 538 -65.84 -10.63 -16.89
CA VAL A 538 -67.07 -9.84 -16.60
C VAL A 538 -66.67 -8.38 -16.26
N GLU A 539 -67.39 -7.45 -16.87
CA GLU A 539 -67.32 -5.98 -16.84
C GLU A 539 -67.77 -5.35 -15.50
N VAL A 540 -67.23 -4.19 -15.13
CA VAL A 540 -67.98 -2.94 -14.81
C VAL A 540 -67.03 -1.74 -14.97
N GLU A 541 -67.50 -0.72 -15.68
CA GLU A 541 -66.88 0.56 -16.00
C GLU A 541 -66.72 1.51 -14.77
N ASN A 542 -65.69 2.36 -14.74
CA ASN A 542 -65.77 3.79 -15.13
C ASN A 542 -64.67 4.69 -14.53
N GLU A 543 -64.19 5.58 -15.40
CA GLU A 543 -63.67 6.96 -15.21
C GLU A 543 -62.30 7.26 -14.55
N ALA A 544 -61.29 7.35 -15.42
CA ALA A 544 -60.42 8.52 -15.71
C ALA A 544 -60.05 9.56 -14.61
N ARG A 545 -58.73 9.78 -14.45
CA ARG A 545 -58.01 11.03 -14.81
C ARG A 545 -56.49 10.92 -14.60
N THR A 546 -55.74 11.11 -15.68
CA THR A 546 -54.28 11.42 -15.82
C THR A 546 -53.86 12.72 -15.08
N PRO A 547 -52.56 13.09 -14.91
CA PRO A 547 -51.41 12.83 -15.81
C PRO A 547 -49.99 12.62 -15.17
N GLY A 548 -49.03 12.13 -15.99
CA GLY A 548 -47.72 12.79 -16.12
C GLY A 548 -46.42 12.04 -15.69
N ARG A 549 -45.65 11.63 -16.72
CA ARG A 549 -44.21 11.93 -16.95
C ARG A 549 -43.11 10.88 -16.58
N GLU A 550 -42.58 10.30 -17.67
CA GLU A 550 -41.17 10.02 -18.07
C GLU A 550 -40.08 9.65 -17.03
N ARG A 551 -39.50 8.44 -17.22
CA ARG A 551 -38.03 8.14 -17.22
C ARG A 551 -37.88 6.68 -17.69
N GLY A 552 -37.12 6.29 -18.73
CA GLY A 552 -35.84 6.80 -19.20
C GLY A 552 -34.76 5.78 -18.84
N GLU A 553 -34.54 4.82 -19.72
CA GLU A 553 -33.56 3.73 -19.65
C GLU A 553 -32.11 4.23 -19.60
N GLU A 554 -31.22 3.53 -18.89
CA GLU A 554 -29.78 3.51 -19.19
C GLU A 554 -29.17 2.16 -18.79
N ALA A 555 -28.55 1.52 -19.78
CA ALA A 555 -27.87 0.22 -19.70
C ALA A 555 -26.47 0.35 -19.08
N GLN A 556 -26.11 -0.59 -18.20
CA GLN A 556 -24.79 -0.67 -17.56
C GLN A 556 -23.87 -1.65 -18.29
N THR A 557 -22.66 -1.20 -18.59
CA THR A 557 -21.49 -1.99 -19.00
C THR A 557 -20.68 -2.43 -17.76
N PRO A 558 -20.01 -3.61 -17.77
CA PRO A 558 -19.32 -4.10 -16.58
C PRO A 558 -17.92 -3.49 -16.43
N ARG A 559 -17.63 -2.99 -15.22
CA ARG A 559 -16.31 -2.48 -14.80
C ARG A 559 -15.37 -3.64 -14.48
N ALA A 560 -14.09 -3.46 -14.83
CA ALA A 560 -12.97 -4.33 -14.47
C ALA A 560 -12.70 -4.30 -12.95
N GLY A 561 -12.88 -5.44 -12.29
CA GLY A 561 -12.51 -5.69 -10.89
C GLY A 561 -11.43 -6.77 -10.79
N ASP A 562 -10.67 -6.72 -9.70
CA ASP A 562 -9.78 -7.77 -9.17
C ASP A 562 -8.45 -8.07 -9.90
N ARG A 563 -7.52 -7.13 -9.74
CA ARG A 563 -6.07 -7.44 -9.68
C ARG A 563 -5.46 -6.82 -8.42
N ALA A 564 -5.63 -7.48 -7.27
CA ALA A 564 -5.01 -7.08 -6.00
C ALA A 564 -4.57 -8.30 -5.18
N ALA A 565 -3.46 -8.91 -5.58
CA ALA A 565 -2.58 -9.64 -4.68
C ALA A 565 -1.19 -9.53 -5.32
N LEU A 566 -0.21 -8.98 -4.57
CA LEU A 566 1.25 -8.93 -4.80
C LEU A 566 1.92 -7.56 -4.54
N SER A 567 1.18 -6.49 -4.19
CA SER A 567 1.78 -5.29 -3.59
C SER A 567 1.22 -5.06 -2.19
N GLY A 568 2.04 -5.29 -1.17
CA GLY A 568 1.68 -5.07 0.22
C GLY A 568 1.48 -3.58 0.53
N GLY A 569 0.24 -3.20 0.86
CA GLY A 569 -0.08 -1.96 1.57
C GLY A 569 -1.44 -1.32 1.25
N ALA A 570 -2.40 -1.55 2.15
CA ALA A 570 -3.48 -0.65 2.62
C ALA A 570 -4.93 -0.79 2.08
N LEU A 571 -5.80 -1.19 3.05
CA LEU A 571 -7.19 -0.77 3.39
C LEU A 571 -8.39 -1.21 2.52
N ILE A 572 -9.28 -2.03 3.13
CA ILE A 572 -10.73 -1.77 3.35
C ILE A 572 -11.18 -2.52 4.62
N ALA A 573 -12.07 -1.93 5.41
CA ALA A 573 -12.69 -2.45 6.64
C ALA A 573 -14.15 -2.90 6.43
N ASP A 574 -14.59 -3.78 7.36
CA ASP A 574 -15.94 -4.19 7.77
C ASP A 574 -16.83 -5.10 6.88
N ALA A 575 -17.10 -6.32 7.39
CA ALA A 575 -18.37 -6.71 8.03
C ALA A 575 -18.27 -8.12 8.64
N ARG A 576 -18.64 -8.27 9.92
CA ARG A 576 -18.63 -9.55 10.66
C ARG A 576 -19.93 -10.33 10.42
N LEU A 577 -19.81 -11.64 10.19
CA LEU A 577 -20.89 -12.61 10.44
C LEU A 577 -20.28 -13.85 11.11
N GLN A 578 -20.81 -14.18 12.28
CA GLN A 578 -20.47 -15.38 13.06
C GLN A 578 -21.28 -16.58 12.55
N VAL A 579 -20.65 -17.75 12.39
CA VAL A 579 -21.32 -19.06 12.36
C VAL A 579 -20.44 -20.09 13.06
N GLU A 580 -21.03 -20.84 13.99
CA GLU A 580 -20.40 -21.93 14.78
C GLU A 580 -20.14 -23.21 13.97
N PRO A 581 -19.19 -24.08 14.37
CA PRO A 581 -18.77 -25.23 13.57
C PRO A 581 -19.61 -26.48 13.87
N LYS A 582 -19.87 -27.29 12.84
CA LYS A 582 -20.26 -28.70 13.00
C LYS A 582 -19.04 -29.60 12.75
N SER A 583 -18.75 -30.37 13.79
CA SER A 583 -17.71 -31.39 13.89
C SER A 583 -17.98 -32.59 12.98
N GLY A 584 -16.89 -33.15 12.42
CA GLY A 584 -16.82 -34.54 12.00
C GLY A 584 -16.03 -34.77 10.71
N CYS A 585 -14.79 -35.25 10.81
CA CYS A 585 -14.39 -36.62 10.47
C CYS A 585 -12.88 -36.74 10.18
N GLY A 586 -12.25 -37.75 10.79
CA GLY A 586 -11.21 -38.60 10.19
C GLY A 586 -9.85 -38.01 9.82
N PHE A 587 -8.85 -38.25 10.67
CA PHE A 587 -7.43 -38.04 10.40
C PHE A 587 -6.89 -39.04 9.36
N GLU A 588 -6.12 -38.54 8.39
CA GLU A 588 -5.00 -39.28 7.80
C GLU A 588 -3.71 -38.46 7.95
N ALA A 589 -2.69 -39.10 8.52
CA ALA A 589 -1.36 -38.53 8.76
C ALA A 589 -0.54 -38.48 7.45
N PRO A 590 0.50 -37.62 7.35
CA PRO A 590 1.30 -37.52 6.15
C PRO A 590 2.10 -38.81 5.92
N PRO A 591 2.15 -39.37 4.70
CA PRO A 591 2.89 -40.59 4.44
C PRO A 591 4.39 -40.34 4.56
N THR A 592 5.02 -41.16 5.39
CA THR A 592 6.46 -41.27 5.57
C THR A 592 7.10 -41.71 4.24
N LEU A 593 8.18 -41.03 3.86
CA LEU A 593 8.98 -41.30 2.65
C LEU A 593 9.46 -42.75 2.62
N THR A 594 8.71 -43.62 1.95
CA THR A 594 9.17 -44.93 1.51
C THR A 594 9.58 -44.81 0.05
N LEU A 595 10.89 -44.91 -0.18
CA LEU A 595 11.53 -44.86 -1.48
C LEU A 595 11.19 -46.12 -2.29
N ASN A 596 10.00 -46.18 -2.88
CA ASN A 596 9.65 -47.23 -3.83
C ASN A 596 10.25 -46.91 -5.20
N ARG A 597 11.21 -47.73 -5.63
CA ARG A 597 11.84 -47.71 -6.95
C ARG A 597 10.79 -48.04 -8.03
N GLN A 598 10.13 -47.01 -8.56
CA GLN A 598 9.50 -47.03 -9.88
C GLN A 598 10.43 -46.35 -10.89
N PRO A 599 10.35 -46.65 -12.21
CA PRO A 599 11.29 -46.14 -13.20
C PRO A 599 11.31 -44.61 -13.15
N ARG A 600 12.51 -44.02 -13.13
CA ARG A 600 12.71 -42.57 -13.08
C ARG A 600 12.00 -41.95 -14.29
N GLY A 601 10.82 -41.38 -14.13
CA GLY A 601 10.16 -40.54 -15.13
C GLY A 601 10.51 -39.06 -14.89
N VAL A 602 10.22 -38.21 -15.87
CA VAL A 602 10.33 -36.75 -15.75
C VAL A 602 9.00 -36.19 -15.29
N LYS A 603 9.00 -35.39 -14.22
CA LYS A 603 7.83 -34.64 -13.77
C LYS A 603 7.92 -33.22 -14.30
N LEU A 604 6.97 -32.82 -15.14
CA LEU A 604 6.86 -31.46 -15.65
C LEU A 604 5.91 -30.64 -14.79
N ALA A 605 6.32 -29.41 -14.47
CA ALA A 605 5.46 -28.37 -13.94
C ALA A 605 5.30 -27.29 -15.01
N ILE A 606 4.23 -27.39 -15.81
CA ILE A 606 3.98 -26.47 -16.91
C ILE A 606 3.29 -25.21 -16.37
N GLN A 607 3.92 -24.05 -16.55
CA GLN A 607 3.46 -22.77 -16.01
C GLN A 607 2.94 -21.85 -17.11
N VAL A 608 1.67 -21.49 -17.05
CA VAL A 608 1.10 -20.39 -17.85
C VAL A 608 1.43 -19.08 -17.16
N SER A 609 2.41 -18.33 -17.69
CA SER A 609 2.84 -17.08 -17.07
C SER A 609 2.00 -15.89 -17.51
N ASN A 610 2.05 -14.79 -16.74
CA ASN A 610 1.35 -13.53 -16.99
C ASN A 610 2.36 -12.38 -16.92
N ARG A 611 2.04 -11.22 -17.52
CA ARG A 611 2.83 -9.97 -17.44
C ARG A 611 3.19 -9.60 -16.01
N ASN A 612 2.30 -9.84 -15.04
CA ASN A 612 2.56 -9.53 -13.63
C ASN A 612 3.64 -10.41 -12.98
N HIS A 613 4.09 -11.47 -13.65
CA HIS A 613 5.20 -12.30 -13.16
C HIS A 613 6.58 -11.72 -13.50
N TYR A 614 6.62 -10.67 -14.32
CA TYR A 614 7.81 -10.09 -14.89
C TYR A 614 7.99 -8.63 -14.48
N CYS A 615 9.23 -8.16 -14.52
CA CYS A 615 9.51 -6.74 -14.53
C CYS A 615 8.94 -6.11 -15.81
N CYS A 616 8.20 -5.02 -15.64
CA CYS A 616 7.67 -4.19 -16.71
C CYS A 616 8.75 -3.86 -17.74
N TYR A 617 8.38 -3.92 -19.02
CA TYR A 617 9.26 -3.62 -20.16
C TYR A 617 10.48 -4.56 -20.29
N SER A 618 10.44 -5.74 -19.65
CA SER A 618 11.51 -6.74 -19.74
C SER A 618 10.95 -8.18 -19.67
N LYS A 619 11.82 -9.17 -19.86
CA LYS A 619 11.55 -10.60 -19.60
C LYS A 619 12.18 -11.08 -18.29
N ARG A 620 12.59 -10.17 -17.39
CA ARG A 620 13.16 -10.51 -16.07
C ARG A 620 12.04 -10.96 -15.14
N LEU A 621 12.12 -12.17 -14.62
CA LEU A 621 11.13 -12.74 -13.72
C LEU A 621 11.25 -12.10 -12.32
N LEU A 622 10.12 -11.94 -11.62
CA LEU A 622 10.13 -11.41 -10.24
C LEU A 622 10.47 -12.50 -9.22
N GLY A 623 11.01 -12.08 -8.08
CA GLY A 623 11.58 -12.96 -7.05
C GLY A 623 10.67 -14.07 -6.55
N LEU A 624 9.35 -13.82 -6.40
CA LEU A 624 8.41 -14.87 -6.00
C LEU A 624 8.33 -16.01 -7.04
N HIS A 625 8.38 -15.68 -8.31
CA HIS A 625 8.33 -16.67 -9.38
C HIS A 625 9.68 -17.34 -9.60
N CYS A 626 10.80 -16.62 -9.40
CA CYS A 626 12.13 -17.23 -9.33
C CYS A 626 12.21 -18.25 -8.18
N LEU A 627 11.68 -17.89 -6.99
CA LEU A 627 11.55 -18.79 -5.85
C LEU A 627 10.71 -20.01 -6.21
N LYS A 628 9.54 -19.84 -6.83
CA LYS A 628 8.68 -20.96 -7.26
C LYS A 628 9.43 -21.94 -8.15
N ARG A 629 10.08 -21.45 -9.20
CA ARG A 629 10.79 -22.31 -10.17
C ARG A 629 11.93 -23.08 -9.52
N ARG A 630 12.73 -22.40 -8.69
CA ARG A 630 13.84 -23.00 -7.95
C ARG A 630 13.35 -24.09 -6.98
N GLN A 631 12.24 -23.86 -6.28
CA GLN A 631 11.67 -24.83 -5.35
C GLN A 631 11.06 -26.04 -6.06
N LEU A 632 10.39 -25.84 -7.19
CA LEU A 632 9.93 -26.95 -8.05
C LEU A 632 11.10 -27.83 -8.52
N GLN A 633 12.19 -27.20 -8.97
CA GLN A 633 13.41 -27.92 -9.36
C GLN A 633 14.00 -28.73 -8.20
N ARG A 634 14.04 -28.17 -6.98
CA ARG A 634 14.49 -28.91 -5.78
C ARG A 634 13.61 -30.11 -5.45
N LEU A 635 12.31 -30.05 -5.77
CA LEU A 635 11.36 -31.15 -5.61
C LEU A 635 11.40 -32.17 -6.77
N GLY A 636 12.31 -32.00 -7.74
CA GLY A 636 12.49 -32.91 -8.87
C GLY A 636 11.58 -32.63 -10.06
N TYR A 637 10.98 -31.45 -10.15
CA TYR A 637 10.20 -31.02 -11.31
C TYR A 637 11.07 -30.27 -12.33
N VAL A 638 10.84 -30.54 -13.60
CA VAL A 638 11.31 -29.71 -14.71
C VAL A 638 10.24 -28.66 -14.99
N VAL A 639 10.63 -27.39 -14.96
CA VAL A 639 9.70 -26.28 -15.21
C VAL A 639 9.64 -26.00 -16.70
N VAL A 640 8.46 -26.14 -17.27
CA VAL A 640 8.17 -25.75 -18.65
C VAL A 640 7.33 -24.48 -18.62
N GLU A 641 7.72 -23.46 -19.37
CA GLU A 641 6.96 -22.22 -19.41
C GLU A 641 6.15 -22.07 -20.70
N LEU A 642 4.89 -21.67 -20.55
CA LEU A 642 4.06 -21.09 -21.60
C LEU A 642 4.02 -19.57 -21.37
N PRO A 643 4.96 -18.80 -21.95
CA PRO A 643 5.07 -17.40 -21.61
C PRO A 643 3.94 -16.58 -22.23
N PHE A 644 3.43 -15.57 -21.50
CA PHE A 644 2.26 -14.82 -21.95
C PHE A 644 2.41 -14.18 -23.34
N TRP A 645 3.63 -13.76 -23.73
CA TRP A 645 3.89 -13.16 -25.03
C TRP A 645 3.87 -14.17 -26.20
N GLU A 646 4.02 -15.47 -25.93
CA GLU A 646 3.81 -16.54 -26.92
C GLU A 646 2.38 -17.09 -26.83
N TRP A 647 1.95 -17.44 -25.62
CA TRP A 647 0.69 -18.16 -25.40
C TRP A 647 -0.55 -17.31 -25.65
N PHE A 648 -0.60 -16.05 -25.19
CA PHE A 648 -1.82 -15.25 -25.27
C PHE A 648 -2.18 -14.88 -26.72
N PRO A 649 -1.22 -14.51 -27.60
CA PRO A 649 -1.50 -14.38 -29.02
C PRO A 649 -1.99 -15.68 -29.67
N LEU A 650 -1.48 -16.84 -29.24
CA LEU A 650 -1.91 -18.15 -29.74
C LEU A 650 -3.35 -18.51 -29.34
N LEU A 651 -3.91 -17.96 -28.27
CA LEU A 651 -5.32 -18.20 -27.90
C LEU A 651 -6.30 -17.81 -29.01
N LYS A 652 -5.94 -16.86 -29.87
CA LYS A 652 -6.73 -16.40 -31.03
C LYS A 652 -6.47 -17.19 -32.32
N ARG A 653 -5.55 -18.17 -32.28
CA ARG A 653 -5.11 -18.97 -33.41
C ARG A 653 -5.86 -20.30 -33.50
N THR A 654 -5.62 -21.05 -34.57
CA THR A 654 -6.31 -22.32 -34.80
C THR A 654 -5.96 -23.34 -33.71
N ARG A 655 -6.86 -24.32 -33.51
CA ARG A 655 -6.61 -25.43 -32.57
C ARG A 655 -5.33 -26.18 -32.92
N LEU A 656 -5.06 -26.40 -34.21
CA LEU A 656 -3.86 -27.10 -34.68
C LEU A 656 -2.57 -26.37 -34.28
N GLU A 657 -2.50 -25.05 -34.50
CA GLU A 657 -1.33 -24.25 -34.10
C GLU A 657 -1.06 -24.32 -32.59
N LYS A 658 -2.12 -24.27 -31.77
CA LYS A 658 -1.99 -24.40 -30.31
C LYS A 658 -1.51 -25.79 -29.88
N LEU A 659 -2.03 -26.85 -30.51
CA LEU A 659 -1.60 -28.23 -30.25
C LEU A 659 -0.12 -28.42 -30.62
N SER A 660 0.29 -27.95 -31.80
CA SER A 660 1.70 -28.03 -32.24
C SER A 660 2.63 -27.29 -31.28
N TYR A 661 2.23 -26.12 -30.79
CA TYR A 661 3.00 -25.36 -29.80
C TYR A 661 3.15 -26.11 -28.47
N LEU A 662 2.06 -26.68 -27.93
CA LEU A 662 2.12 -27.44 -26.68
C LEU A 662 2.91 -28.73 -26.84
N HIS A 663 2.73 -29.46 -27.94
CA HIS A 663 3.53 -30.63 -28.24
C HIS A 663 5.03 -30.28 -28.28
N TYR A 664 5.40 -29.19 -28.96
CA TYR A 664 6.77 -28.70 -28.97
C TYR A 664 7.29 -28.36 -27.57
N LYS A 665 6.48 -27.71 -26.71
CA LYS A 665 6.88 -27.34 -25.35
C LYS A 665 7.01 -28.53 -24.40
N VAL A 666 6.21 -29.57 -24.58
CA VAL A 666 6.17 -30.75 -23.67
C VAL A 666 7.21 -31.79 -24.05
N PHE A 667 7.41 -32.02 -25.34
CA PHE A 667 8.34 -33.03 -25.86
C PHE A 667 9.61 -32.40 -26.45
N ASP A 668 9.99 -31.21 -25.98
CA ASP A 668 11.24 -30.57 -26.37
C ASP A 668 12.41 -31.51 -26.02
N PRO A 669 13.26 -31.91 -27.00
CA PRO A 669 14.38 -32.81 -26.75
C PRO A 669 15.41 -32.28 -25.74
N ALA A 670 15.34 -30.99 -25.39
CA ALA A 670 16.19 -30.37 -24.38
C ALA A 670 15.72 -30.58 -22.92
N LEU A 671 14.56 -31.22 -22.70
CA LEU A 671 13.94 -31.43 -21.37
C LEU A 671 14.40 -32.68 -20.62
#